data_AF-A0A6G7X1G8-F1
#
_entry.id   AF-A0A6G7X1G8-F1
#
_cell.length_a   1.000
_cell.length_b   1.000
_cell.length_c   1.000
_cell.angle_alpha   90.00
_cell.angle_beta   90.00
_cell.angle_gamma   90.00
#
_symmetry.space_group_name_H-M   'P 1'
#
loop_
_entity.id
_entity.type
_entity.pdbx_description
1 polymer ?
#
loop_
_entity_poly.entity_id
_entity_poly.type
_entity_poly.pdbx_seq_one_letter_code
_entity_poly.pdbx_strand_id
1 'polypeptide(L)'
;MKKKTISWFTVIFCFFGSFLVPIKADEVGASEKYIITNDDTGEEIGRFGRFDETFLAVGKLGKGKYTVTLYEDDLDMGSWGGITYGHQVTLKSSNEGPFTIYNRRESNQTNTQRHFSQVAGDLILENIILDGGGVGGGMFVMPFNATMPSSVTLNDGAIIQNCVGVLSDASAIRTIGDNATVIMNGGAVRNNIASKNGGGISISDGNTFVMNGGTISGNIAQSGSGGGVLSAGTFIMNGGTIENNKAPNQYGGGFAVTSSSDFEFNGGTIKNNEANQGGGVYIEKNANNKSYTMKNANLLDNTSVKSSGGLYTANPLTILDSVFIGNKTENTGGGIAAYAPVTVKNSTFKDNTANEGGGLFTRYTVSDNSEVEYSTFENNSAKFGGAIENWNVPLDVKNSSFKENYAASNGGAIYVFNLGKANLYSSRFEKNVAEKLGGAIYTYDLDYNDPVDVKKYQNVVLDDENYFDNNVSIAGLFQPPVNADELTNLKFSNTSITGVTTSAKPHILNNYDINFVNEEPISIFKLTYDANGGNGSFVESVASNVDVKIKTNTEVSISRDNYEYIEWNTQADGKGTAFNPRDTFMLTEDITLYAQWKKNEEPVKKYTVMYTDGVEGEEVFSDQVYPNLVENSSTPIFQGTPTREGYTFEGWLPEVSSTVTGNATYVAQWKKNEEPVKKYTVMYTDGVEGEEVFSDQVYPNLVENSSTPIFQGTPTREGYTFEGWLPKVSSTVTGNATYVAQWKKNEEPVKKYTVMYTDGVEGEEVFSDQVYPNLVENSSTPIFQGTPTREGYTFEGWLPKVSSTVTGNATYVAQWKKIVEPTIPVEPTNPVDPEKPTLPATGVSESYLGLWAATLGDCY
;
A
#
# COMPACT_ATOMS: atom_id res chain seq x y z
N MET A 1 -81.09 22.43 -4.65
CA MET A 1 -79.69 22.45 -5.16
C MET A 1 -78.71 22.69 -4.02
N LYS A 2 -77.72 21.81 -3.85
CA LYS A 2 -76.34 22.07 -3.37
C LYS A 2 -75.60 20.72 -3.43
N LYS A 3 -74.45 20.65 -4.10
CA LYS A 3 -73.69 19.39 -4.26
C LYS A 3 -73.01 19.04 -2.93
N LYS A 4 -73.07 17.77 -2.51
CA LYS A 4 -72.07 17.21 -1.59
C LYS A 4 -70.84 16.85 -2.40
N THR A 5 -69.67 17.36 -2.01
CA THR A 5 -68.38 16.88 -2.50
C THR A 5 -68.08 15.57 -1.80
N ILE A 6 -67.88 14.48 -2.55
CA ILE A 6 -67.41 13.20 -1.99
C ILE A 6 -65.88 13.22 -2.00
N SER A 7 -65.27 12.95 -0.85
CA SER A 7 -63.81 12.82 -0.75
C SER A 7 -63.36 11.50 -1.41
N TRP A 8 -62.24 11.52 -2.12
CA TRP A 8 -61.70 10.36 -2.85
C TRP A 8 -61.16 9.23 -1.95
N PHE A 9 -61.07 9.45 -0.63
CA PHE A 9 -60.37 8.56 0.32
C PHE A 9 -61.17 7.36 0.86
N THR A 10 -62.36 7.06 0.33
CA THR A 10 -63.24 5.99 0.88
C THR A 10 -63.77 5.03 -0.20
N VAL A 11 -63.10 4.93 -1.35
CA VAL A 11 -63.54 4.07 -2.49
C VAL A 11 -62.39 3.22 -3.04
N ILE A 12 -61.89 2.32 -2.18
CA ILE A 12 -61.17 1.06 -2.45
C ILE A 12 -61.44 0.16 -1.22
N PHE A 13 -61.30 -1.17 -1.34
CA PHE A 13 -61.73 -2.19 -0.36
C PHE A 13 -63.25 -2.33 -0.16
N CYS A 14 -63.95 -2.82 -1.19
CA CYS A 14 -65.28 -3.41 -1.02
C CYS A 14 -65.58 -4.55 -2.02
N PHE A 15 -64.61 -5.44 -2.26
CA PHE A 15 -64.80 -6.71 -2.99
C PHE A 15 -63.69 -7.72 -2.64
N PHE A 16 -63.86 -8.47 -1.54
CA PHE A 16 -63.08 -9.68 -1.25
C PHE A 16 -64.04 -10.77 -0.79
N GLY A 17 -64.41 -11.65 -1.73
CA GLY A 17 -65.51 -12.60 -1.56
C GLY A 17 -65.47 -13.72 -2.59
N SER A 18 -64.35 -14.45 -2.65
CA SER A 18 -64.19 -15.67 -3.44
C SER A 18 -63.13 -16.54 -2.79
N PHE A 19 -63.44 -17.80 -2.52
CA PHE A 19 -62.43 -18.80 -2.17
C PHE A 19 -61.52 -19.02 -3.38
N LEU A 20 -60.22 -19.15 -3.14
CA LEU A 20 -59.25 -19.55 -4.15
C LEU A 20 -58.68 -20.92 -3.76
N VAL A 21 -58.74 -21.86 -4.69
CA VAL A 21 -58.08 -23.17 -4.60
C VAL A 21 -56.56 -22.94 -4.70
N PRO A 22 -55.71 -23.66 -3.94
CA PRO A 22 -54.27 -23.57 -4.13
C PRO A 22 -53.91 -23.98 -5.57
N ILE A 23 -53.29 -23.04 -6.30
CA ILE A 23 -52.73 -23.32 -7.63
C ILE A 23 -51.45 -24.11 -7.40
N LYS A 24 -51.47 -25.40 -7.73
CA LYS A 24 -50.24 -26.18 -7.88
C LYS A 24 -49.49 -25.70 -9.12
N ALA A 25 -48.16 -25.81 -9.09
CA ALA A 25 -47.24 -25.23 -10.07
C ALA A 25 -47.23 -25.91 -11.47
N ASP A 26 -48.33 -26.59 -11.83
CA ASP A 26 -48.38 -27.56 -12.92
C ASP A 26 -49.08 -27.02 -14.20
N GLU A 27 -49.05 -25.70 -14.46
CA GLU A 27 -49.30 -25.14 -15.80
C GLU A 27 -48.87 -23.65 -15.93
N VAL A 28 -48.35 -23.29 -17.11
CA VAL A 28 -47.72 -21.99 -17.47
C VAL A 28 -46.37 -21.71 -16.80
N GLY A 29 -45.33 -21.46 -17.61
CA GLY A 29 -43.97 -21.16 -17.15
C GLY A 29 -43.82 -19.75 -16.58
N ALA A 30 -44.24 -19.54 -15.34
CA ALA A 30 -43.99 -18.33 -14.57
C ALA A 30 -42.59 -18.35 -13.91
N SER A 31 -41.96 -17.18 -13.77
CA SER A 31 -40.66 -17.03 -13.11
C SER A 31 -40.75 -17.28 -11.60
N GLU A 32 -39.80 -18.02 -11.05
CA GLU A 32 -39.76 -18.40 -9.62
C GLU A 32 -39.22 -17.29 -8.71
N LYS A 33 -39.54 -16.02 -8.99
CA LYS A 33 -38.93 -14.87 -8.31
C LYS A 33 -39.17 -14.86 -6.80
N TYR A 34 -40.43 -15.01 -6.40
CA TYR A 34 -40.86 -14.91 -5.01
C TYR A 34 -41.43 -16.25 -4.54
N ILE A 35 -41.00 -16.70 -3.37
CA ILE A 35 -41.56 -17.88 -2.69
C ILE A 35 -42.12 -17.44 -1.34
N ILE A 36 -43.37 -17.80 -1.06
CA ILE A 36 -44.02 -17.56 0.24
C ILE A 36 -43.91 -18.84 1.09
N THR A 37 -43.43 -18.71 2.33
CA THR A 37 -43.39 -19.78 3.34
C THR A 37 -44.13 -19.34 4.59
N ASN A 38 -44.84 -20.25 5.25
CA ASN A 38 -45.41 -20.03 6.58
C ASN A 38 -44.34 -20.33 7.65
N ASP A 39 -44.02 -19.36 8.50
CA ASP A 39 -42.90 -19.49 9.45
C ASP A 39 -43.21 -20.43 10.63
N ASP A 40 -44.49 -20.63 10.96
CA ASP A 40 -44.93 -21.51 12.06
C ASP A 40 -45.00 -23.00 11.64
N THR A 41 -45.11 -23.29 10.33
CA THR A 41 -45.19 -24.67 9.80
C THR A 41 -44.01 -25.07 8.91
N GLY A 42 -43.26 -24.11 8.36
CA GLY A 42 -42.24 -24.35 7.33
C GLY A 42 -42.79 -24.70 5.95
N GLU A 43 -44.11 -24.58 5.74
CA GLU A 43 -44.78 -24.98 4.50
C GLU A 43 -44.66 -23.90 3.41
N GLU A 44 -44.30 -24.30 2.19
CA GLU A 44 -44.35 -23.45 1.01
C GLU A 44 -45.80 -23.23 0.57
N ILE A 45 -46.24 -21.97 0.56
CA ILE A 45 -47.61 -21.55 0.26
C ILE A 45 -47.80 -21.27 -1.24
N GLY A 46 -46.74 -20.91 -1.95
CA GLY A 46 -46.75 -20.74 -3.41
C GLY A 46 -45.58 -19.92 -3.96
N ARG A 47 -45.42 -19.95 -5.29
CA ARG A 47 -44.40 -19.22 -6.06
C ARG A 47 -45.05 -18.17 -6.97
N PHE A 48 -44.40 -17.02 -7.15
CA PHE A 48 -44.95 -15.86 -7.84
C PHE A 48 -43.87 -15.12 -8.63
N GLY A 49 -44.20 -14.64 -9.83
CA GLY A 49 -43.26 -13.94 -10.72
C GLY A 49 -43.17 -12.42 -10.52
N ARG A 50 -44.02 -11.84 -9.66
CA ARG A 50 -44.18 -10.38 -9.46
C ARG A 50 -44.43 -10.02 -8.00
N PHE A 51 -43.89 -8.89 -7.58
CA PHE A 51 -44.09 -8.30 -6.26
C PHE A 51 -45.57 -8.10 -5.88
N ASP A 52 -46.35 -7.42 -6.73
CA ASP A 52 -47.74 -7.04 -6.40
C ASP A 52 -48.69 -8.24 -6.29
N GLU A 53 -48.54 -9.24 -7.16
CA GLU A 53 -49.24 -10.52 -7.08
C GLU A 53 -48.88 -11.29 -5.80
N THR A 54 -47.60 -11.29 -5.41
CA THR A 54 -47.11 -11.94 -4.17
C THR A 54 -47.79 -11.34 -2.94
N PHE A 55 -47.76 -10.02 -2.77
CA PHE A 55 -48.37 -9.38 -1.60
C PHE A 55 -49.91 -9.40 -1.62
N LEU A 56 -50.54 -9.46 -2.80
CA LEU A 56 -51.96 -9.76 -2.94
C LEU A 56 -52.31 -11.22 -2.57
N ALA A 57 -51.37 -12.16 -2.68
CA ALA A 57 -51.55 -13.52 -2.16
C ALA A 57 -51.39 -13.56 -0.64
N VAL A 58 -50.33 -12.96 -0.08
CA VAL A 58 -50.13 -12.84 1.39
C VAL A 58 -51.36 -12.23 2.07
N GLY A 59 -51.92 -11.14 1.52
CA GLY A 59 -53.09 -10.47 2.09
C GLY A 59 -54.40 -11.27 2.07
N LYS A 60 -54.43 -12.49 1.50
CA LYS A 60 -55.57 -13.43 1.51
C LYS A 60 -55.36 -14.61 2.48
N LEU A 61 -54.19 -14.73 3.11
CA LEU A 61 -53.88 -15.80 4.05
C LEU A 61 -54.57 -15.57 5.41
N GLY A 62 -54.38 -16.53 6.32
CA GLY A 62 -54.74 -16.33 7.72
C GLY A 62 -53.76 -15.38 8.41
N LYS A 63 -54.19 -14.76 9.50
CA LYS A 63 -53.27 -14.03 10.39
C LYS A 63 -52.20 -14.99 10.91
N GLY A 64 -50.93 -14.59 10.81
CA GLY A 64 -49.79 -15.45 11.07
C GLY A 64 -48.47 -14.82 10.63
N LYS A 65 -47.41 -15.64 10.63
CA LYS A 65 -46.05 -15.25 10.25
C LYS A 65 -45.67 -15.86 8.90
N TYR A 66 -45.11 -15.04 8.01
CA TYR A 66 -44.77 -15.45 6.65
C TYR A 66 -43.44 -14.87 6.17
N THR A 67 -42.55 -15.74 5.70
CA THR A 67 -41.38 -15.33 4.92
C THR A 67 -41.75 -15.21 3.44
N VAL A 68 -41.37 -14.10 2.81
CA VAL A 68 -41.34 -13.93 1.36
C VAL A 68 -39.87 -13.86 0.94
N THR A 69 -39.40 -14.90 0.23
CA THR A 69 -38.01 -14.97 -0.24
C THR A 69 -37.94 -14.61 -1.72
N LEU A 70 -37.09 -13.64 -2.08
CA LEU A 70 -36.81 -13.19 -3.45
C LEU A 70 -35.50 -13.82 -3.96
N TYR A 71 -35.52 -14.35 -5.18
CA TYR A 71 -34.43 -15.13 -5.79
C TYR A 71 -33.70 -14.43 -6.96
N GLU A 72 -34.23 -13.31 -7.46
CA GLU A 72 -33.60 -12.47 -8.50
C GLU A 72 -34.12 -11.02 -8.40
N ASP A 73 -33.51 -10.07 -9.09
CA ASP A 73 -34.00 -8.67 -9.13
C ASP A 73 -35.41 -8.57 -9.75
N ASP A 74 -36.28 -7.78 -9.12
CA ASP A 74 -37.59 -7.44 -9.68
C ASP A 74 -37.58 -6.07 -10.38
N LEU A 75 -37.20 -6.09 -11.66
CA LEU A 75 -37.03 -4.92 -12.51
C LEU A 75 -38.34 -4.17 -12.86
N ASP A 76 -39.50 -4.77 -12.60
CA ASP A 76 -40.83 -4.15 -12.68
C ASP A 76 -41.77 -4.82 -11.66
N MET A 77 -41.85 -4.22 -10.46
CA MET A 77 -42.75 -4.67 -9.39
C MET A 77 -44.26 -4.60 -9.75
N GLY A 78 -44.62 -4.00 -10.90
CA GLY A 78 -45.98 -3.86 -11.38
C GLY A 78 -46.75 -2.75 -10.65
N SER A 79 -47.57 -3.14 -9.67
CA SER A 79 -48.32 -2.25 -8.80
C SER A 79 -47.62 -2.07 -7.44
N TRP A 80 -48.34 -1.56 -6.44
CA TRP A 80 -47.88 -1.56 -5.05
C TRP A 80 -48.26 -2.86 -4.33
N GLY A 81 -47.46 -3.23 -3.34
CA GLY A 81 -47.79 -4.22 -2.31
C GLY A 81 -48.46 -3.58 -1.09
N GLY A 82 -48.87 -4.42 -0.13
CA GLY A 82 -49.40 -3.98 1.16
C GLY A 82 -49.48 -5.12 2.17
N ILE A 83 -49.38 -4.78 3.46
CA ILE A 83 -49.45 -5.73 4.58
C ILE A 83 -50.71 -5.43 5.40
N THR A 84 -51.53 -6.43 5.70
CA THR A 84 -52.78 -6.25 6.44
C THR A 84 -52.66 -6.67 7.91
N TYR A 85 -53.44 -6.03 8.78
CA TYR A 85 -53.30 -6.15 10.24
C TYR A 85 -53.39 -7.58 10.78
N GLY A 86 -52.36 -7.99 11.51
CA GLY A 86 -52.21 -9.34 12.07
C GLY A 86 -51.44 -10.32 11.18
N HIS A 87 -50.83 -9.84 10.09
CA HIS A 87 -49.72 -10.53 9.42
C HIS A 87 -48.40 -9.93 9.88
N GLN A 88 -47.41 -10.79 10.12
CA GLN A 88 -46.01 -10.44 10.26
C GLN A 88 -45.28 -11.04 9.06
N VAL A 89 -44.61 -10.20 8.27
CA VAL A 89 -44.06 -10.62 6.96
C VAL A 89 -42.58 -10.26 6.85
N THR A 90 -41.73 -11.26 6.65
CA THR A 90 -40.29 -11.08 6.45
C THR A 90 -39.96 -11.16 4.96
N LEU A 91 -39.65 -10.02 4.32
CA LEU A 91 -39.22 -9.95 2.93
C LEU A 91 -37.68 -9.96 2.86
N LYS A 92 -37.11 -10.99 2.23
CA LYS A 92 -35.65 -11.21 2.20
C LYS A 92 -35.13 -11.81 0.89
N SER A 93 -33.83 -11.71 0.64
CA SER A 93 -33.12 -12.43 -0.42
C SER A 93 -33.03 -13.94 -0.16
N SER A 94 -32.83 -14.75 -1.20
CA SER A 94 -32.45 -16.17 -1.12
C SER A 94 -30.98 -16.46 -0.75
N ASN A 95 -30.20 -15.43 -0.40
CA ASN A 95 -28.72 -15.34 -0.31
C ASN A 95 -28.03 -14.92 -1.63
N GLU A 96 -26.73 -14.57 -1.54
CA GLU A 96 -25.91 -13.82 -2.51
C GLU A 96 -26.12 -12.30 -2.58
N GLY A 97 -26.28 -11.65 -1.43
CA GLY A 97 -26.39 -10.19 -1.33
C GLY A 97 -27.81 -9.68 -1.59
N PRO A 98 -28.04 -8.36 -1.55
CA PRO A 98 -29.40 -7.83 -1.54
C PRO A 98 -29.96 -7.70 -2.96
N PHE A 99 -30.99 -8.48 -3.27
CA PHE A 99 -31.77 -8.30 -4.50
C PHE A 99 -32.59 -7.00 -4.46
N THR A 100 -32.76 -6.40 -5.62
CA THR A 100 -33.42 -5.10 -5.80
C THR A 100 -34.83 -5.26 -6.37
N ILE A 101 -35.78 -4.60 -5.73
CA ILE A 101 -37.14 -4.41 -6.22
C ILE A 101 -37.22 -2.98 -6.74
N TYR A 102 -37.39 -2.83 -8.05
CA TYR A 102 -37.40 -1.54 -8.76
C TYR A 102 -38.81 -1.05 -9.02
N ASN A 103 -39.11 0.17 -8.57
CA ASN A 103 -40.33 0.89 -8.92
C ASN A 103 -40.15 1.68 -10.22
N ARG A 104 -40.11 0.96 -11.35
CA ARG A 104 -39.87 1.55 -12.68
C ARG A 104 -41.19 1.83 -13.42
N ARG A 105 -41.45 3.10 -13.76
CA ARG A 105 -42.48 3.48 -14.75
C ARG A 105 -42.03 4.65 -15.62
N GLU A 106 -42.69 4.80 -16.77
CA GLU A 106 -42.48 5.91 -17.69
C GLU A 106 -42.87 7.27 -17.08
N SER A 107 -42.26 8.35 -17.59
CA SER A 107 -42.38 9.76 -17.18
C SER A 107 -43.78 10.40 -17.23
N ASN A 108 -44.82 9.58 -17.46
CA ASN A 108 -46.12 9.99 -17.96
C ASN A 108 -47.23 9.85 -16.88
N GLN A 109 -46.89 9.25 -15.73
CA GLN A 109 -47.80 9.01 -14.60
C GLN A 109 -47.37 9.83 -13.39
N THR A 110 -48.31 10.16 -12.50
CA THR A 110 -48.03 10.99 -11.31
C THR A 110 -47.12 10.26 -10.32
N ASN A 111 -46.02 10.90 -9.90
CA ASN A 111 -45.00 10.42 -8.96
C ASN A 111 -45.53 10.12 -7.54
N THR A 112 -46.37 9.09 -7.40
CA THR A 112 -47.03 8.71 -6.13
C THR A 112 -47.06 7.20 -5.87
N GLN A 113 -46.59 6.35 -6.79
CA GLN A 113 -46.53 4.91 -6.56
C GLN A 113 -45.43 4.59 -5.53
N ARG A 114 -45.82 3.96 -4.42
CA ARG A 114 -44.93 3.37 -3.41
C ARG A 114 -44.61 1.92 -3.75
N HIS A 115 -43.56 1.35 -3.17
CA HIS A 115 -43.42 -0.12 -3.09
C HIS A 115 -44.58 -0.66 -2.24
N PHE A 116 -44.67 -0.23 -0.97
CA PHE A 116 -45.82 -0.53 -0.11
C PHE A 116 -46.72 0.69 0.05
N SER A 117 -47.93 0.66 -0.50
CA SER A 117 -48.89 1.77 -0.35
C SER A 117 -49.54 1.81 1.03
N GLN A 118 -49.56 0.67 1.74
CA GLN A 118 -49.94 0.57 3.15
C GLN A 118 -49.28 -0.65 3.81
N VAL A 119 -48.51 -0.40 4.88
CA VAL A 119 -48.11 -1.40 5.87
C VAL A 119 -48.98 -1.20 7.12
N ALA A 120 -49.94 -2.11 7.32
CA ALA A 120 -50.90 -2.11 8.44
C ALA A 120 -50.78 -3.35 9.34
N GLY A 121 -49.83 -4.25 9.06
CA GLY A 121 -49.32 -5.28 9.97
C GLY A 121 -47.84 -5.03 10.25
N ASP A 122 -47.05 -6.09 10.45
CA ASP A 122 -45.60 -5.97 10.62
C ASP A 122 -44.87 -6.37 9.34
N LEU A 123 -43.91 -5.54 8.92
CA LEU A 123 -42.98 -5.82 7.82
C LEU A 123 -41.54 -5.84 8.34
N ILE A 124 -40.82 -6.92 8.07
CA ILE A 124 -39.37 -7.04 8.33
C ILE A 124 -38.68 -7.10 6.96
N LEU A 125 -37.66 -6.25 6.77
CA LEU A 125 -36.79 -6.27 5.60
C LEU A 125 -35.41 -6.77 6.00
N GLU A 126 -34.88 -7.76 5.27
CA GLU A 126 -33.55 -8.33 5.49
C GLU A 126 -32.86 -8.53 4.14
N ASN A 127 -31.70 -7.90 3.92
CA ASN A 127 -30.91 -8.06 2.69
C ASN A 127 -31.75 -7.89 1.38
N ILE A 128 -32.43 -6.75 1.25
CA ILE A 128 -33.28 -6.36 0.11
C ILE A 128 -33.13 -4.86 -0.16
N ILE A 129 -33.01 -4.46 -1.42
CA ILE A 129 -33.08 -3.05 -1.85
C ILE A 129 -34.49 -2.75 -2.38
N LEU A 130 -35.09 -1.65 -1.91
CA LEU A 130 -36.27 -1.02 -2.48
C LEU A 130 -35.83 0.27 -3.21
N ASP A 131 -35.78 0.24 -4.54
CA ASP A 131 -35.28 1.35 -5.36
C ASP A 131 -36.42 2.12 -6.06
N GLY A 132 -36.58 3.39 -5.69
CA GLY A 132 -37.60 4.28 -6.24
C GLY A 132 -37.32 4.84 -7.64
N GLY A 133 -36.18 4.50 -8.25
CA GLY A 133 -35.83 4.82 -9.64
C GLY A 133 -35.70 6.31 -9.95
N GLY A 134 -35.62 7.18 -8.93
CA GLY A 134 -35.69 8.64 -9.09
C GLY A 134 -37.08 9.20 -9.40
N VAL A 135 -38.15 8.40 -9.32
CA VAL A 135 -39.52 8.79 -9.74
C VAL A 135 -40.63 8.47 -8.74
N GLY A 136 -40.44 7.49 -7.86
CA GLY A 136 -41.44 7.09 -6.86
C GLY A 136 -40.79 6.36 -5.69
N GLY A 137 -41.38 5.27 -5.22
CA GLY A 137 -40.74 4.35 -4.28
C GLY A 137 -41.05 4.64 -2.81
N GLY A 138 -40.29 4.03 -1.91
CA GLY A 138 -40.54 4.04 -0.47
C GLY A 138 -41.82 3.33 -0.07
N MET A 139 -42.33 3.65 1.12
CA MET A 139 -43.49 3.03 1.74
C MET A 139 -44.28 3.98 2.65
N PHE A 140 -45.54 3.63 2.90
CA PHE A 140 -46.36 4.22 3.96
C PHE A 140 -46.65 3.19 5.06
N VAL A 141 -46.35 3.55 6.31
CA VAL A 141 -46.72 2.77 7.50
C VAL A 141 -48.03 3.35 8.02
N MET A 142 -49.14 2.65 7.83
CA MET A 142 -50.48 3.14 8.18
C MET A 142 -51.27 2.06 8.96
N PRO A 143 -51.31 2.14 10.30
CA PRO A 143 -52.19 1.33 11.14
C PRO A 143 -53.66 1.55 10.74
N PHE A 144 -54.52 0.54 10.93
CA PHE A 144 -55.95 0.70 10.61
C PHE A 144 -56.68 1.65 11.59
N ASN A 145 -56.20 1.71 12.83
CA ASN A 145 -56.61 2.62 13.90
C ASN A 145 -55.67 2.39 15.11
N ALA A 146 -55.72 3.26 16.12
CA ALA A 146 -54.84 3.19 17.30
C ALA A 146 -54.90 1.87 18.12
N THR A 147 -55.93 1.01 17.96
CA THR A 147 -55.98 -0.33 18.61
C THR A 147 -55.42 -1.47 17.75
N MET A 148 -54.95 -1.15 16.53
CA MET A 148 -54.43 -2.10 15.54
C MET A 148 -53.09 -1.58 15.01
N PRO A 149 -52.00 -1.67 15.79
CA PRO A 149 -50.70 -1.11 15.45
C PRO A 149 -50.09 -1.77 14.20
N SER A 150 -49.08 -1.12 13.64
CA SER A 150 -48.28 -1.65 12.54
C SER A 150 -46.80 -1.30 12.71
N SER A 151 -45.91 -2.10 12.12
CA SER A 151 -44.47 -1.87 12.23
C SER A 151 -43.70 -2.12 10.93
N VAL A 152 -42.54 -1.46 10.82
CA VAL A 152 -41.52 -1.72 9.80
C VAL A 152 -40.17 -1.85 10.49
N THR A 153 -39.48 -2.97 10.27
CA THR A 153 -38.13 -3.22 10.77
C THR A 153 -37.15 -3.36 9.62
N LEU A 154 -36.05 -2.61 9.65
CA LEU A 154 -34.90 -2.74 8.76
C LEU A 154 -33.77 -3.44 9.52
N ASN A 155 -33.47 -4.67 9.12
CA ASN A 155 -32.30 -5.42 9.55
C ASN A 155 -31.14 -5.20 8.55
N ASP A 156 -30.02 -5.90 8.72
CA ASP A 156 -28.85 -5.72 7.86
C ASP A 156 -29.12 -6.06 6.39
N GLY A 157 -28.42 -5.34 5.51
CA GLY A 157 -28.63 -5.40 4.05
C GLY A 157 -29.97 -4.84 3.54
N ALA A 158 -30.92 -4.46 4.41
CA ALA A 158 -32.14 -3.78 3.99
C ALA A 158 -31.84 -2.33 3.58
N ILE A 159 -32.23 -1.93 2.37
CA ILE A 159 -31.93 -0.62 1.80
C ILE A 159 -33.18 0.00 1.19
N ILE A 160 -33.45 1.27 1.44
CA ILE A 160 -34.46 2.06 0.71
C ILE A 160 -33.76 3.24 0.05
N GLN A 161 -33.77 3.29 -1.28
CA GLN A 161 -32.93 4.21 -2.04
C GLN A 161 -33.63 4.92 -3.22
N ASN A 162 -33.08 6.07 -3.60
CA ASN A 162 -33.43 6.84 -4.79
C ASN A 162 -34.94 7.19 -4.90
N CYS A 163 -35.66 7.20 -3.78
CA CYS A 163 -37.10 7.43 -3.77
C CYS A 163 -37.43 8.92 -3.87
N VAL A 164 -38.52 9.28 -4.55
CA VAL A 164 -38.92 10.68 -4.76
C VAL A 164 -40.37 10.91 -4.33
N GLY A 165 -40.55 11.79 -3.34
CA GLY A 165 -41.83 12.10 -2.69
C GLY A 165 -42.42 13.41 -3.18
N VAL A 166 -43.20 13.37 -4.26
CA VAL A 166 -43.85 14.55 -4.84
C VAL A 166 -45.10 14.93 -4.03
N LEU A 167 -45.12 16.18 -3.53
CA LEU A 167 -46.11 16.76 -2.62
C LEU A 167 -46.28 16.06 -1.26
N SER A 168 -45.48 15.02 -0.95
CA SER A 168 -45.50 14.28 0.31
C SER A 168 -44.41 14.70 1.29
N ASP A 169 -44.67 14.48 2.58
CA ASP A 169 -43.62 14.31 3.58
C ASP A 169 -43.06 12.89 3.45
N ALA A 170 -41.73 12.77 3.59
CA ALA A 170 -40.89 11.63 3.28
C ALA A 170 -41.03 10.98 1.90
N SER A 171 -39.89 10.48 1.45
CA SER A 171 -39.77 9.75 0.20
C SER A 171 -39.40 8.28 0.40
N ALA A 172 -38.68 7.90 1.46
CA ALA A 172 -38.44 6.48 1.80
C ALA A 172 -39.50 5.89 2.76
N ILE A 173 -39.70 6.47 3.96
CA ILE A 173 -40.66 5.93 4.96
C ILE A 173 -41.48 7.08 5.57
N ARG A 174 -42.82 6.98 5.54
CA ARG A 174 -43.71 7.91 6.24
C ARG A 174 -44.73 7.15 7.09
N THR A 175 -44.88 7.50 8.37
CA THR A 175 -45.99 7.00 9.20
C THR A 175 -47.24 7.89 9.02
N ILE A 176 -48.44 7.31 9.08
CA ILE A 176 -49.72 8.04 9.05
C ILE A 176 -50.71 7.35 9.98
N GLY A 177 -51.44 8.13 10.81
CA GLY A 177 -52.24 7.60 11.91
C GLY A 177 -51.42 7.51 13.20
N ASP A 178 -51.92 6.76 14.18
CA ASP A 178 -51.31 6.61 15.51
C ASP A 178 -50.92 5.14 15.76
N ASN A 179 -49.88 4.90 16.56
CA ASN A 179 -49.32 3.59 16.90
C ASN A 179 -48.69 2.81 15.71
N ALA A 180 -48.03 3.51 14.79
CA ALA A 180 -47.02 2.93 13.92
C ALA A 180 -45.63 2.96 14.57
N THR A 181 -44.81 1.92 14.33
CA THR A 181 -43.41 1.89 14.78
C THR A 181 -42.46 1.61 13.61
N VAL A 182 -41.43 2.45 13.45
CA VAL A 182 -40.30 2.19 12.55
C VAL A 182 -39.09 1.77 13.40
N ILE A 183 -38.36 0.73 12.98
CA ILE A 183 -37.17 0.23 13.66
C ILE A 183 -36.04 0.09 12.64
N MET A 184 -34.89 0.68 12.91
CA MET A 184 -33.64 0.42 12.19
C MET A 184 -32.66 -0.28 13.15
N ASN A 185 -32.52 -1.59 12.99
CA ASN A 185 -31.46 -2.36 13.64
C ASN A 185 -30.16 -2.28 12.83
N GLY A 186 -30.31 -2.25 11.50
CA GLY A 186 -29.22 -2.11 10.55
C GLY A 186 -29.71 -1.43 9.27
N GLY A 187 -29.10 -1.79 8.14
CA GLY A 187 -29.55 -1.35 6.82
C GLY A 187 -29.31 0.14 6.52
N ALA A 188 -29.92 0.65 5.45
CA ALA A 188 -29.74 2.04 5.02
C ALA A 188 -30.99 2.70 4.40
N VAL A 189 -31.19 3.98 4.68
CA VAL A 189 -32.16 4.85 3.99
C VAL A 189 -31.36 5.96 3.31
N ARG A 190 -31.16 5.90 1.98
CA ARG A 190 -30.22 6.82 1.30
C ARG A 190 -30.61 7.36 -0.07
N ASN A 191 -30.14 8.56 -0.38
CA ASN A 191 -30.37 9.29 -1.65
C ASN A 191 -31.86 9.58 -1.95
N ASN A 192 -32.73 9.64 -0.95
CA ASN A 192 -34.17 9.83 -1.15
C ASN A 192 -34.54 11.33 -1.04
N ILE A 193 -35.41 11.83 -1.93
CA ILE A 193 -35.76 13.24 -2.07
C ILE A 193 -37.26 13.46 -1.76
N ALA A 194 -37.57 14.07 -0.62
CA ALA A 194 -38.91 14.55 -0.31
C ALA A 194 -39.06 16.01 -0.74
N SER A 195 -40.18 16.35 -1.37
CA SER A 195 -40.51 17.74 -1.68
C SER A 195 -40.78 18.59 -0.43
N LYS A 196 -41.38 17.97 0.61
CA LYS A 196 -41.60 18.59 1.93
C LYS A 196 -40.55 18.12 2.94
N ASN A 197 -40.99 17.54 4.06
CA ASN A 197 -40.20 17.22 5.24
C ASN A 197 -39.67 15.77 5.20
N GLY A 198 -38.69 15.47 6.06
CA GLY A 198 -38.26 14.11 6.39
C GLY A 198 -37.70 13.36 5.18
N GLY A 199 -36.68 13.91 4.51
CA GLY A 199 -36.22 13.47 3.19
C GLY A 199 -36.19 11.95 3.02
N GLY A 200 -35.50 11.26 3.94
CA GLY A 200 -35.63 9.83 4.14
C GLY A 200 -36.92 9.45 4.88
N ILE A 201 -36.97 9.75 6.17
CA ILE A 201 -38.01 9.28 7.11
C ILE A 201 -38.84 10.46 7.67
N SER A 202 -40.16 10.30 7.75
CA SER A 202 -41.07 11.26 8.39
C SER A 202 -42.03 10.52 9.32
N ILE A 203 -41.90 10.75 10.62
CA ILE A 203 -42.73 10.18 11.67
C ILE A 203 -43.82 11.20 12.03
N SER A 204 -45.10 10.87 11.79
CA SER A 204 -46.23 11.67 12.25
C SER A 204 -46.39 11.57 13.78
N ASP A 205 -47.13 12.50 14.39
CA ASP A 205 -47.54 12.45 15.80
C ASP A 205 -48.17 11.09 16.17
N GLY A 206 -48.10 10.69 17.44
CA GLY A 206 -48.62 9.40 17.93
C GLY A 206 -47.85 8.15 17.45
N ASN A 207 -46.68 8.30 16.82
CA ASN A 207 -45.87 7.19 16.29
C ASN A 207 -44.43 7.21 16.84
N THR A 208 -43.71 6.10 16.67
CA THR A 208 -42.34 5.93 17.17
C THR A 208 -41.35 5.56 16.06
N PHE A 209 -40.14 6.11 16.11
CA PHE A 209 -38.97 5.60 15.39
C PHE A 209 -37.86 5.24 16.38
N VAL A 210 -37.29 4.04 16.22
CA VAL A 210 -36.14 3.55 16.99
C VAL A 210 -34.97 3.27 16.05
N MET A 211 -33.85 3.96 16.24
CA MET A 211 -32.60 3.74 15.50
C MET A 211 -31.56 3.12 16.44
N ASN A 212 -31.41 1.80 16.36
CA ASN A 212 -30.39 1.04 17.06
C ASN A 212 -29.08 0.96 16.26
N GLY A 213 -29.18 1.01 14.93
CA GLY A 213 -28.05 0.94 14.01
C GLY A 213 -28.41 1.41 12.60
N GLY A 214 -27.60 1.02 11.62
CA GLY A 214 -27.77 1.41 10.22
C GLY A 214 -27.39 2.85 9.90
N THR A 215 -27.68 3.27 8.67
CA THR A 215 -27.28 4.58 8.12
C THR A 215 -28.44 5.31 7.43
N ILE A 216 -28.61 6.60 7.71
CA ILE A 216 -29.52 7.48 6.97
C ILE A 216 -28.66 8.52 6.26
N SER A 217 -28.54 8.45 4.93
CA SER A 217 -27.55 9.28 4.21
C SER A 217 -27.93 9.87 2.86
N GLY A 218 -27.44 11.09 2.59
CA GLY A 218 -27.65 11.77 1.30
C GLY A 218 -29.11 12.10 0.97
N ASN A 219 -30.02 12.05 1.94
CA ASN A 219 -31.43 12.35 1.73
C ASN A 219 -31.68 13.86 1.75
N ILE A 220 -32.72 14.31 1.03
CA ILE A 220 -33.00 15.74 0.83
C ILE A 220 -34.47 16.05 1.15
N ALA A 221 -34.69 17.03 2.03
CA ALA A 221 -35.97 17.70 2.24
C ALA A 221 -35.94 19.05 1.50
N GLN A 222 -36.61 19.15 0.35
CA GLN A 222 -36.41 20.28 -0.58
C GLN A 222 -36.95 21.61 -0.03
N SER A 223 -38.16 21.62 0.54
CA SER A 223 -38.76 22.82 1.15
C SER A 223 -39.30 22.60 2.57
N GLY A 224 -39.01 21.45 3.18
CA GLY A 224 -39.36 21.08 4.55
C GLY A 224 -38.14 20.77 5.42
N SER A 225 -38.40 20.50 6.70
CA SER A 225 -37.38 20.20 7.72
C SER A 225 -37.07 18.70 7.81
N GLY A 226 -35.92 18.35 8.40
CA GLY A 226 -35.50 16.96 8.56
C GLY A 226 -34.96 16.38 7.26
N GLY A 227 -33.73 16.71 6.88
CA GLY A 227 -33.14 16.20 5.63
C GLY A 227 -33.03 14.68 5.62
N GLY A 228 -32.52 14.09 6.71
CA GLY A 228 -32.59 12.66 6.97
C GLY A 228 -33.94 12.25 7.56
N VAL A 229 -34.28 12.82 8.72
CA VAL A 229 -35.47 12.46 9.51
C VAL A 229 -36.25 13.69 9.98
N LEU A 230 -37.57 13.70 9.81
CA LEU A 230 -38.47 14.52 10.62
C LEU A 230 -39.17 13.61 11.64
N SER A 231 -39.10 13.97 12.92
CA SER A 231 -40.04 13.44 13.92
C SER A 231 -41.06 14.49 14.32
N ALA A 232 -42.34 14.13 14.19
CA ALA A 232 -43.47 14.76 14.88
C ALA A 232 -43.96 13.93 16.08
N GLY A 233 -43.66 12.64 16.13
CA GLY A 233 -43.86 11.73 17.27
C GLY A 233 -42.58 11.49 18.08
N THR A 234 -42.37 10.26 18.55
CA THR A 234 -41.21 9.86 19.38
C THR A 234 -40.05 9.38 18.51
N PHE A 235 -38.85 9.93 18.72
CA PHE A 235 -37.60 9.42 18.12
C PHE A 235 -36.59 8.99 19.20
N ILE A 236 -36.17 7.73 19.16
CA ILE A 236 -35.16 7.15 20.05
C ILE A 236 -33.94 6.76 19.20
N MET A 237 -32.79 7.39 19.45
CA MET A 237 -31.53 7.08 18.77
C MET A 237 -30.54 6.46 19.78
N ASN A 238 -30.35 5.15 19.65
CA ASN A 238 -29.42 4.36 20.47
C ASN A 238 -28.07 4.13 19.75
N GLY A 239 -28.03 4.25 18.42
CA GLY A 239 -26.82 4.07 17.62
C GLY A 239 -27.03 4.43 16.15
N GLY A 240 -26.09 3.98 15.30
CA GLY A 240 -26.11 4.23 13.86
C GLY A 240 -25.55 5.60 13.45
N THR A 241 -25.70 5.94 12.16
CA THR A 241 -25.17 7.17 11.55
C THR A 241 -26.22 7.92 10.72
N ILE A 242 -26.29 9.24 10.89
CA ILE A 242 -27.08 10.15 10.06
C ILE A 242 -26.11 11.12 9.35
N GLU A 243 -25.87 10.95 8.05
CA GLU A 243 -24.79 11.68 7.34
C GLU A 243 -25.15 12.27 5.97
N ASN A 244 -24.53 13.41 5.62
CA ASN A 244 -24.65 14.04 4.29
C ASN A 244 -26.10 14.43 3.88
N ASN A 245 -27.06 14.47 4.81
CA ASN A 245 -28.46 14.79 4.51
C ASN A 245 -28.69 16.31 4.53
N LYS A 246 -29.69 16.78 3.77
CA LYS A 246 -29.90 18.22 3.52
C LYS A 246 -31.33 18.69 3.70
N ALA A 247 -31.51 19.81 4.40
CA ALA A 247 -32.75 20.59 4.48
C ALA A 247 -32.48 22.05 4.06
N PRO A 248 -32.13 22.33 2.78
CA PRO A 248 -31.42 23.56 2.40
C PRO A 248 -32.17 24.86 2.71
N ASN A 249 -33.50 24.79 2.73
CA ASN A 249 -34.37 25.95 2.97
C ASN A 249 -34.90 26.03 4.41
N GLN A 250 -34.77 24.97 5.21
CA GLN A 250 -35.45 24.81 6.51
C GLN A 250 -34.50 24.21 7.58
N TYR A 251 -35.01 23.41 8.51
CA TYR A 251 -34.32 23.07 9.76
C TYR A 251 -33.94 21.59 9.85
N GLY A 252 -32.87 21.28 10.58
CA GLY A 252 -32.48 19.90 10.89
C GLY A 252 -32.01 19.12 9.66
N GLY A 253 -30.76 19.32 9.25
CA GLY A 253 -30.22 18.64 8.07
C GLY A 253 -30.14 17.13 8.28
N GLY A 254 -29.57 16.70 9.41
CA GLY A 254 -29.63 15.32 9.88
C GLY A 254 -31.05 14.96 10.34
N PHE A 255 -31.50 15.56 11.44
CA PHE A 255 -32.91 15.43 11.85
C PHE A 255 -33.51 16.69 12.48
N ALA A 256 -34.84 16.78 12.40
CA ALA A 256 -35.65 17.80 13.06
C ALA A 256 -36.70 17.16 13.98
N VAL A 257 -36.91 17.77 15.15
CA VAL A 257 -37.89 17.40 16.18
C VAL A 257 -38.90 18.54 16.29
N THR A 258 -40.19 18.26 16.11
CA THR A 258 -41.24 19.29 16.20
C THR A 258 -41.71 19.54 17.63
N SER A 259 -42.48 20.61 17.81
CA SER A 259 -43.12 21.04 19.05
C SER A 259 -44.08 20.03 19.72
N SER A 260 -44.55 19.00 19.02
CA SER A 260 -45.35 17.89 19.60
C SER A 260 -44.51 16.70 20.08
N SER A 261 -43.24 16.63 19.68
CA SER A 261 -42.45 15.40 19.67
C SER A 261 -41.82 15.00 20.99
N ASP A 262 -41.48 13.72 21.08
CA ASP A 262 -40.57 13.19 22.09
C ASP A 262 -39.24 12.74 21.46
N PHE A 263 -38.17 12.77 22.26
CA PHE A 263 -36.81 12.60 21.77
C PHE A 263 -35.87 12.07 22.86
N GLU A 264 -35.19 10.96 22.58
CA GLU A 264 -34.13 10.41 23.41
C GLU A 264 -32.91 10.05 22.55
N PHE A 265 -31.72 10.46 22.98
CA PHE A 265 -30.46 10.13 22.31
C PHE A 265 -29.50 9.50 23.30
N ASN A 266 -29.19 8.22 23.10
CA ASN A 266 -28.29 7.43 23.96
C ASN A 266 -26.96 7.07 23.26
N GLY A 267 -26.85 7.26 21.95
CA GLY A 267 -25.60 7.12 21.21
C GLY A 267 -25.78 7.20 19.69
N GLY A 268 -24.68 7.44 18.97
CA GLY A 268 -24.64 7.47 17.51
C GLY A 268 -23.95 8.71 16.94
N THR A 269 -23.86 8.78 15.60
CA THR A 269 -23.12 9.84 14.90
C THR A 269 -24.00 10.62 13.92
N ILE A 270 -23.86 11.95 13.92
CA ILE A 270 -24.54 12.88 13.03
C ILE A 270 -23.47 13.72 12.36
N LYS A 271 -23.26 13.60 11.04
CA LYS A 271 -22.14 14.29 10.38
C LYS A 271 -22.34 14.77 8.96
N ASN A 272 -21.63 15.83 8.55
CA ASN A 272 -21.69 16.42 7.20
C ASN A 272 -23.11 16.83 6.75
N ASN A 273 -24.06 17.01 7.66
CA ASN A 273 -25.44 17.39 7.31
C ASN A 273 -25.57 18.92 7.14
N GLU A 274 -26.53 19.37 6.33
CA GLU A 274 -26.66 20.77 5.90
C GLU A 274 -28.09 21.30 6.07
N ALA A 275 -28.26 22.48 6.65
CA ALA A 275 -29.58 23.12 6.81
C ALA A 275 -29.54 24.67 6.82
N ASN A 276 -30.71 25.30 6.81
CA ASN A 276 -30.83 26.73 7.11
C ASN A 276 -30.55 27.00 8.61
N GLN A 277 -31.01 26.12 9.51
CA GLN A 277 -30.67 26.11 10.94
C GLN A 277 -30.58 24.67 11.48
N GLY A 278 -29.67 24.41 12.41
CA GLY A 278 -29.42 23.08 12.96
C GLY A 278 -28.95 22.10 11.88
N GLY A 279 -27.70 22.24 11.43
CA GLY A 279 -27.14 21.40 10.36
C GLY A 279 -27.25 19.92 10.69
N GLY A 280 -26.81 19.52 11.88
CA GLY A 280 -27.04 18.17 12.40
C GLY A 280 -28.46 18.00 12.94
N VAL A 281 -28.83 18.80 13.93
CA VAL A 281 -30.06 18.65 14.72
C VAL A 281 -30.77 19.99 14.93
N TYR A 282 -32.10 19.97 14.81
CA TYR A 282 -32.96 21.08 15.22
C TYR A 282 -34.09 20.60 16.14
N ILE A 283 -34.17 21.16 17.35
CA ILE A 283 -35.24 20.91 18.32
C ILE A 283 -36.16 22.14 18.41
N GLU A 284 -37.37 22.01 17.86
CA GLU A 284 -38.40 23.05 17.90
C GLU A 284 -38.98 23.23 19.32
N LYS A 285 -39.29 24.48 19.69
CA LYS A 285 -39.84 24.80 21.01
C LYS A 285 -41.19 24.12 21.26
N ASN A 286 -41.26 23.32 22.32
CA ASN A 286 -42.46 22.68 22.83
C ASN A 286 -43.21 23.64 23.77
N ALA A 287 -44.54 23.66 23.74
CA ALA A 287 -45.37 24.52 24.58
C ALA A 287 -45.16 24.30 26.10
N ASN A 288 -44.70 23.12 26.49
CA ASN A 288 -44.48 22.72 27.89
C ASN A 288 -43.04 22.97 28.38
N ASN A 289 -42.14 23.54 27.56
CA ASN A 289 -40.69 23.62 27.83
C ASN A 289 -40.09 22.27 28.31
N LYS A 290 -40.49 21.14 27.71
CA LYS A 290 -40.04 19.81 28.11
C LYS A 290 -38.51 19.73 28.06
N SER A 291 -37.87 19.26 29.14
CA SER A 291 -36.44 18.97 29.12
C SER A 291 -36.16 17.63 28.44
N TYR A 292 -35.15 17.61 27.58
CA TYR A 292 -34.68 16.42 26.87
C TYR A 292 -33.30 15.97 27.38
N THR A 293 -32.80 14.83 26.93
CA THR A 293 -31.42 14.39 27.25
C THR A 293 -30.75 13.73 26.05
N MET A 294 -29.49 14.10 25.84
CA MET A 294 -28.60 13.60 24.80
C MET A 294 -27.33 13.06 25.44
N LYS A 295 -26.96 11.81 25.14
CA LYS A 295 -25.78 11.11 25.69
C LYS A 295 -24.98 10.47 24.56
N ASN A 296 -23.65 10.39 24.71
CA ASN A 296 -22.74 9.70 23.79
C ASN A 296 -22.92 10.13 22.32
N ALA A 297 -23.26 11.41 22.07
CA ALA A 297 -23.63 11.91 20.76
C ALA A 297 -22.43 12.53 20.05
N ASN A 298 -22.13 12.06 18.84
CA ASN A 298 -21.07 12.61 18.00
C ASN A 298 -21.66 13.49 16.90
N LEU A 299 -21.58 14.81 17.06
CA LEU A 299 -21.96 15.80 16.04
C LEU A 299 -20.71 16.33 15.37
N LEU A 300 -20.44 15.91 14.13
CA LEU A 300 -19.18 16.16 13.43
C LEU A 300 -19.42 16.89 12.10
N ASP A 301 -18.70 17.98 11.83
CA ASP A 301 -18.66 18.64 10.50
C ASP A 301 -20.04 19.06 9.94
N ASN A 302 -21.06 19.26 10.78
CA ASN A 302 -22.38 19.67 10.33
C ASN A 302 -22.44 21.19 10.11
N THR A 303 -23.24 21.63 9.13
CA THR A 303 -23.20 23.00 8.60
C THR A 303 -24.58 23.65 8.54
N SER A 304 -24.66 24.95 8.86
CA SER A 304 -25.87 25.72 8.57
C SER A 304 -25.66 27.19 8.27
N VAL A 305 -26.60 27.79 7.54
CA VAL A 305 -26.52 29.19 7.11
C VAL A 305 -26.80 30.18 8.25
N LYS A 306 -27.83 29.95 9.08
CA LYS A 306 -28.37 30.99 10.00
C LYS A 306 -28.29 30.71 11.49
N SER A 307 -28.12 29.47 11.95
CA SER A 307 -27.94 29.16 13.38
C SER A 307 -27.61 27.68 13.57
N SER A 308 -26.53 27.44 14.30
CA SER A 308 -25.91 26.17 14.64
C SER A 308 -25.57 25.20 13.51
N GLY A 309 -24.29 24.87 13.41
CA GLY A 309 -23.83 23.76 12.58
C GLY A 309 -24.28 22.44 13.19
N GLY A 310 -23.97 22.21 14.46
CA GLY A 310 -24.31 20.97 15.18
C GLY A 310 -25.77 20.91 15.58
N LEU A 311 -26.13 21.59 16.68
CA LEU A 311 -27.39 21.42 17.41
C LEU A 311 -28.05 22.76 17.76
N TYR A 312 -29.20 23.02 17.15
CA TYR A 312 -30.12 24.07 17.59
C TYR A 312 -31.11 23.50 18.61
N THR A 313 -31.29 24.16 19.76
CA THR A 313 -32.39 23.86 20.68
C THR A 313 -33.11 25.12 21.18
N ALA A 314 -34.45 25.04 21.23
CA ALA A 314 -35.32 26.00 21.90
C ALA A 314 -36.12 25.39 23.07
N ASN A 315 -35.72 24.21 23.55
CA ASN A 315 -36.18 23.57 24.79
C ASN A 315 -34.99 23.28 25.73
N PRO A 316 -35.22 23.12 27.04
CA PRO A 316 -34.17 22.69 27.95
C PRO A 316 -33.55 21.35 27.53
N LEU A 317 -32.24 21.20 27.68
CA LEU A 317 -31.53 20.00 27.25
C LEU A 317 -30.31 19.71 28.11
N THR A 318 -30.24 18.47 28.61
CA THR A 318 -29.02 17.91 29.23
C THR A 318 -28.20 17.17 28.19
N ILE A 319 -26.92 17.48 28.08
CA ILE A 319 -25.95 16.88 27.17
C ILE A 319 -24.84 16.25 28.03
N LEU A 320 -24.63 14.95 27.87
CA LEU A 320 -23.67 14.16 28.65
C LEU A 320 -22.71 13.42 27.72
N ASP A 321 -21.42 13.37 28.08
CA ASP A 321 -20.44 12.46 27.48
C ASP A 321 -20.39 12.55 25.93
N SER A 322 -20.57 13.76 25.38
CA SER A 322 -20.84 13.99 23.94
C SER A 322 -19.78 14.87 23.26
N VAL A 323 -19.72 14.82 21.94
CA VAL A 323 -18.63 15.35 21.11
C VAL A 323 -19.18 16.21 19.98
N PHE A 324 -18.73 17.46 19.90
CA PHE A 324 -19.07 18.45 18.89
C PHE A 324 -17.78 18.89 18.20
N ILE A 325 -17.50 18.40 16.99
CA ILE A 325 -16.26 18.70 16.25
C ILE A 325 -16.56 19.33 14.89
N GLY A 326 -15.83 20.38 14.51
CA GLY A 326 -15.84 20.94 13.15
C GLY A 326 -17.17 21.56 12.68
N ASN A 327 -18.17 21.65 13.55
CA ASN A 327 -19.49 22.14 13.17
C ASN A 327 -19.45 23.64 12.90
N LYS A 328 -20.12 24.08 11.83
CA LYS A 328 -19.95 25.44 11.30
C LYS A 328 -21.27 26.15 11.00
N THR A 329 -21.33 27.44 11.33
CA THR A 329 -22.40 28.33 10.89
C THR A 329 -21.90 29.75 10.62
N GLU A 330 -22.62 30.54 9.81
CA GLU A 330 -22.28 31.94 9.55
C GLU A 330 -22.77 32.90 10.66
N ASN A 331 -23.50 32.38 11.65
CA ASN A 331 -24.20 33.16 12.67
C ASN A 331 -23.97 32.61 14.10
N THR A 332 -24.99 32.07 14.78
CA THR A 332 -24.93 31.70 16.21
C THR A 332 -24.62 30.22 16.46
N GLY A 333 -23.68 29.92 17.36
CA GLY A 333 -23.56 28.64 18.06
C GLY A 333 -23.03 27.47 17.22
N GLY A 334 -21.77 27.52 16.80
CA GLY A 334 -21.17 26.58 15.83
C GLY A 334 -21.42 25.12 16.18
N GLY A 335 -21.02 24.70 17.38
CA GLY A 335 -21.43 23.44 18.00
C GLY A 335 -22.90 23.43 18.42
N ILE A 336 -23.30 24.35 19.31
CA ILE A 336 -24.67 24.48 19.84
C ILE A 336 -25.18 25.92 19.82
N ALA A 337 -26.41 26.13 19.36
CA ALA A 337 -27.18 27.35 19.64
C ALA A 337 -28.37 27.06 20.57
N ALA A 338 -28.30 27.60 21.80
CA ALA A 338 -29.25 27.36 22.87
C ALA A 338 -30.15 28.58 23.15
N TYR A 339 -31.43 28.44 22.78
CA TYR A 339 -32.50 29.40 23.05
C TYR A 339 -33.40 28.96 24.22
N ALA A 340 -32.85 28.10 25.08
CA ALA A 340 -33.37 27.62 26.37
C ALA A 340 -32.18 27.11 27.22
N PRO A 341 -32.35 26.86 28.53
CA PRO A 341 -31.26 26.40 29.40
C PRO A 341 -30.63 25.09 28.94
N VAL A 342 -29.30 25.02 28.90
CA VAL A 342 -28.55 23.81 28.58
C VAL A 342 -27.63 23.40 29.72
N THR A 343 -27.54 22.10 29.97
CA THR A 343 -26.61 21.51 30.95
C THR A 343 -25.67 20.58 30.20
N VAL A 344 -24.39 20.92 30.12
CA VAL A 344 -23.37 20.24 29.33
C VAL A 344 -22.34 19.63 30.27
N LYS A 345 -22.18 18.30 30.28
CA LYS A 345 -21.23 17.60 31.16
C LYS A 345 -20.34 16.61 30.41
N ASN A 346 -19.10 16.47 30.85
CA ASN A 346 -18.12 15.51 30.31
C ASN A 346 -17.91 15.61 28.77
N SER A 347 -18.18 16.78 28.17
CA SER A 347 -18.36 16.91 26.73
C SER A 347 -17.24 17.71 26.07
N THR A 348 -16.96 17.43 24.80
CA THR A 348 -15.88 18.06 24.02
C THR A 348 -16.42 18.91 22.88
N PHE A 349 -15.98 20.15 22.80
CA PHE A 349 -16.26 21.11 21.73
C PHE A 349 -14.94 21.49 21.08
N LYS A 350 -14.71 21.04 19.84
CA LYS A 350 -13.44 21.26 19.17
C LYS A 350 -13.56 21.73 17.72
N ASP A 351 -12.71 22.66 17.32
CA ASP A 351 -12.61 23.19 15.94
C ASP A 351 -13.95 23.73 15.36
N ASN A 352 -14.97 24.00 16.20
CA ASN A 352 -16.28 24.50 15.76
C ASN A 352 -16.19 26.01 15.42
N THR A 353 -16.97 26.46 14.43
CA THR A 353 -16.87 27.83 13.89
C THR A 353 -18.23 28.55 13.82
N ALA A 354 -18.28 29.79 14.30
CA ALA A 354 -19.46 30.67 14.26
C ALA A 354 -19.10 32.14 13.97
N ASN A 355 -20.09 33.03 13.99
CA ASN A 355 -19.90 34.46 14.24
C ASN A 355 -20.08 34.76 15.75
N GLU A 356 -21.07 34.15 16.40
CA GLU A 356 -21.44 34.35 17.81
C GLU A 356 -21.42 33.00 18.55
N GLY A 357 -20.44 32.76 19.42
CA GLY A 357 -20.26 31.50 20.17
C GLY A 357 -19.79 30.33 19.31
N GLY A 358 -18.47 30.08 19.23
CA GLY A 358 -17.90 29.06 18.35
C GLY A 358 -18.30 27.63 18.74
N GLY A 359 -18.10 27.27 20.01
CA GLY A 359 -18.60 26.01 20.58
C GLY A 359 -20.07 26.09 21.01
N LEU A 360 -20.42 27.10 21.81
CA LEU A 360 -21.76 27.27 22.41
C LEU A 360 -22.23 28.74 22.38
N PHE A 361 -23.50 28.95 22.03
CA PHE A 361 -24.19 30.23 22.14
C PHE A 361 -25.42 30.10 23.06
N THR A 362 -25.63 31.02 24.01
CA THR A 362 -26.75 30.99 24.96
C THR A 362 -27.54 32.32 25.00
N ARG A 363 -28.85 32.27 24.71
CA ARG A 363 -29.74 33.45 24.68
C ARG A 363 -31.23 33.10 24.88
N TYR A 364 -31.77 33.33 26.08
CA TYR A 364 -33.19 33.11 26.40
C TYR A 364 -33.68 34.05 27.52
N THR A 365 -34.95 33.97 27.92
CA THR A 365 -35.58 34.96 28.85
C THR A 365 -36.18 34.34 30.12
N VAL A 366 -35.77 33.12 30.48
CA VAL A 366 -36.13 32.46 31.74
C VAL A 366 -35.03 32.60 32.79
N SER A 367 -35.36 32.38 34.05
CA SER A 367 -34.49 32.54 35.22
C SER A 367 -33.39 31.49 35.35
N ASP A 368 -33.49 30.38 34.63
CA ASP A 368 -32.74 29.17 34.93
C ASP A 368 -31.34 29.21 34.29
N ASN A 369 -30.33 28.80 35.06
CA ASN A 369 -28.93 28.81 34.62
C ASN A 369 -28.70 27.80 33.49
N SER A 370 -27.83 28.13 32.54
CA SER A 370 -27.11 27.11 31.77
C SER A 370 -25.88 26.67 32.57
N GLU A 371 -25.48 25.40 32.42
CA GLU A 371 -24.35 24.81 33.16
C GLU A 371 -23.39 24.10 32.20
N VAL A 372 -22.09 24.26 32.43
CA VAL A 372 -20.99 23.57 31.74
C VAL A 372 -20.07 22.96 32.80
N GLU A 373 -19.91 21.64 32.82
CA GLU A 373 -19.14 20.92 33.83
C GLU A 373 -18.21 19.86 33.22
N TYR A 374 -16.97 19.72 33.73
CA TYR A 374 -15.97 18.74 33.26
C TYR A 374 -15.80 18.68 31.73
N SER A 375 -15.96 19.81 31.05
CA SER A 375 -16.06 19.87 29.58
C SER A 375 -14.89 20.67 28.98
N THR A 376 -14.54 20.34 27.74
CA THR A 376 -13.38 20.91 27.05
C THR A 376 -13.81 21.68 25.81
N PHE A 377 -13.36 22.92 25.69
CA PHE A 377 -13.50 23.78 24.51
C PHE A 377 -12.10 24.06 23.95
N GLU A 378 -11.74 23.41 22.84
CA GLU A 378 -10.43 23.53 22.19
C GLU A 378 -10.55 24.08 20.76
N ASN A 379 -9.71 25.05 20.36
CA ASN A 379 -9.64 25.57 18.98
C ASN A 379 -10.96 26.12 18.37
N ASN A 380 -12.00 26.40 19.16
CA ASN A 380 -13.25 26.92 18.62
C ASN A 380 -13.06 28.38 18.19
N SER A 381 -13.72 28.78 17.10
CA SER A 381 -13.52 30.08 16.45
C SER A 381 -14.84 30.84 16.29
N ALA A 382 -14.82 32.12 16.66
CA ALA A 382 -15.93 33.04 16.48
C ALA A 382 -15.46 34.46 16.14
N LYS A 383 -16.40 35.39 15.98
CA LYS A 383 -16.13 36.83 16.10
C LYS A 383 -16.30 37.30 17.54
N PHE A 384 -17.24 36.70 18.26
CA PHE A 384 -17.50 36.95 19.67
C PHE A 384 -17.61 35.61 20.42
N GLY A 385 -16.90 35.45 21.52
CA GLY A 385 -16.95 34.22 22.32
C GLY A 385 -16.39 33.01 21.56
N GLY A 386 -15.07 32.94 21.39
CA GLY A 386 -14.42 31.91 20.57
C GLY A 386 -14.85 30.48 20.96
N ALA A 387 -14.92 30.21 22.27
CA ALA A 387 -15.60 29.02 22.80
C ALA A 387 -17.10 29.26 23.08
N ILE A 388 -17.44 30.28 23.88
CA ILE A 388 -18.80 30.51 24.37
C ILE A 388 -19.24 31.97 24.25
N GLU A 389 -20.45 32.20 23.73
CA GLU A 389 -21.17 33.47 23.89
C GLU A 389 -22.39 33.31 24.83
N ASN A 390 -22.51 34.26 25.76
CA ASN A 390 -23.55 34.33 26.78
C ASN A 390 -24.25 35.71 26.72
N TRP A 391 -25.47 35.74 26.19
CA TRP A 391 -26.11 37.00 25.77
C TRP A 391 -26.88 37.73 26.88
N ASN A 392 -27.63 37.00 27.72
CA ASN A 392 -28.53 37.59 28.72
C ASN A 392 -29.03 36.61 29.79
N VAL A 393 -28.26 35.55 30.07
CA VAL A 393 -28.67 34.43 30.94
C VAL A 393 -27.55 34.08 31.91
N PRO A 394 -27.82 33.51 33.09
CA PRO A 394 -26.77 32.98 33.94
C PRO A 394 -26.13 31.73 33.29
N LEU A 395 -24.80 31.67 33.32
CA LEU A 395 -23.98 30.56 32.90
C LEU A 395 -23.06 30.16 34.05
N ASP A 396 -23.21 28.94 34.55
CA ASP A 396 -22.30 28.34 35.52
C ASP A 396 -21.29 27.46 34.77
N VAL A 397 -19.99 27.68 34.95
CA VAL A 397 -18.92 26.86 34.37
C VAL A 397 -18.06 26.30 35.49
N LYS A 398 -17.83 24.99 35.49
CA LYS A 398 -17.21 24.24 36.59
C LYS A 398 -16.20 23.23 36.05
N ASN A 399 -15.01 23.15 36.64
CA ASN A 399 -14.00 22.11 36.35
C ASN A 399 -13.70 21.92 34.85
N SER A 400 -13.81 22.96 34.03
CA SER A 400 -13.80 22.89 32.56
C SER A 400 -12.57 23.57 31.96
N SER A 401 -12.20 23.22 30.73
CA SER A 401 -11.00 23.74 30.05
C SER A 401 -11.35 24.50 28.77
N PHE A 402 -10.74 25.66 28.60
CA PHE A 402 -10.82 26.54 27.44
C PHE A 402 -9.41 26.75 26.90
N LYS A 403 -9.08 26.06 25.81
CA LYS A 403 -7.74 26.02 25.24
C LYS A 403 -7.70 26.51 23.79
N GLU A 404 -6.80 27.45 23.49
CA GLU A 404 -6.45 27.83 22.11
C GLU A 404 -7.66 28.29 21.24
N ASN A 405 -8.74 28.77 21.87
CA ASN A 405 -9.93 29.30 21.18
C ASN A 405 -9.70 30.72 20.66
N TYR A 406 -10.44 31.13 19.61
CA TYR A 406 -10.19 32.36 18.86
C TYR A 406 -11.44 33.23 18.69
N ALA A 407 -11.32 34.54 18.95
CA ALA A 407 -12.36 35.52 18.67
C ALA A 407 -11.84 36.67 17.79
N ALA A 408 -12.43 36.85 16.59
CA ALA A 408 -12.16 37.99 15.69
C ALA A 408 -12.69 39.35 16.20
N SER A 409 -12.99 39.46 17.49
CA SER A 409 -13.27 40.69 18.21
C SER A 409 -13.03 40.51 19.71
N ASN A 410 -13.96 39.89 20.44
CA ASN A 410 -14.00 39.96 21.91
C ASN A 410 -14.24 38.59 22.55
N GLY A 411 -13.57 38.31 23.68
CA GLY A 411 -13.75 37.08 24.46
C GLY A 411 -13.22 35.85 23.72
N GLY A 412 -11.89 35.65 23.72
CA GLY A 412 -11.27 34.55 22.98
C GLY A 412 -11.73 33.17 23.45
N ALA A 413 -12.00 33.00 24.75
CA ALA A 413 -12.82 31.90 25.26
C ALA A 413 -14.29 32.33 25.41
N ILE A 414 -14.60 33.25 26.34
CA ILE A 414 -15.98 33.55 26.75
C ILE A 414 -16.32 35.03 26.51
N TYR A 415 -17.46 35.29 25.87
CA TYR A 415 -18.06 36.63 25.75
C TYR A 415 -19.37 36.71 26.53
N VAL A 416 -19.39 37.53 27.58
CA VAL A 416 -20.55 37.81 28.43
C VAL A 416 -21.13 39.17 28.02
N PHE A 417 -22.22 39.15 27.27
CA PHE A 417 -22.84 40.35 26.69
C PHE A 417 -24.04 40.85 27.50
N ASN A 418 -24.41 42.13 27.33
CA ASN A 418 -25.67 42.74 27.77
C ASN A 418 -26.09 42.45 29.24
N LEU A 419 -26.91 41.42 29.50
CA LEU A 419 -27.37 41.02 30.84
C LEU A 419 -26.90 39.61 31.23
N GLY A 420 -25.93 39.07 30.51
CA GLY A 420 -25.31 37.77 30.77
C GLY A 420 -24.54 37.78 32.08
N LYS A 421 -24.47 36.62 32.73
CA LYS A 421 -23.67 36.42 33.93
C LYS A 421 -22.87 35.13 33.82
N ALA A 422 -21.56 35.20 34.05
CA ALA A 422 -20.71 34.02 34.17
C ALA A 422 -20.30 33.79 35.62
N ASN A 423 -20.62 32.63 36.18
CA ASN A 423 -20.03 32.14 37.43
C ASN A 423 -19.08 30.99 37.07
N LEU A 424 -17.79 31.16 37.33
CA LEU A 424 -16.70 30.34 36.83
C LEU A 424 -15.95 29.72 38.01
N TYR A 425 -15.80 28.40 38.03
CA TYR A 425 -15.29 27.65 39.18
C TYR A 425 -14.26 26.61 38.74
N SER A 426 -13.09 26.59 39.38
CA SER A 426 -12.03 25.58 39.17
C SER A 426 -11.69 25.30 37.69
N SER A 427 -11.82 26.29 36.81
CA SER A 427 -11.75 26.12 35.35
C SER A 427 -10.48 26.74 34.76
N ARG A 428 -10.01 26.22 33.61
CA ARG A 428 -8.73 26.59 32.99
C ARG A 428 -8.94 27.40 31.71
N PHE A 429 -8.23 28.52 31.57
CA PHE A 429 -8.26 29.41 30.42
C PHE A 429 -6.83 29.58 29.88
N GLU A 430 -6.49 28.79 28.86
CA GLU A 430 -5.13 28.59 28.38
C GLU A 430 -4.99 29.00 26.89
N LYS A 431 -4.14 29.99 26.61
CA LYS A 431 -3.79 30.45 25.25
C LYS A 431 -4.96 30.89 24.36
N ASN A 432 -6.06 31.37 24.93
CA ASN A 432 -7.19 31.87 24.14
C ASN A 432 -6.86 33.26 23.57
N VAL A 433 -7.38 33.58 22.37
CA VAL A 433 -6.96 34.75 21.58
C VAL A 433 -8.16 35.61 21.19
N ALA A 434 -8.08 36.92 21.44
CA ALA A 434 -9.03 37.92 20.93
C ALA A 434 -8.34 38.97 20.05
N GLU A 435 -8.94 39.33 18.91
CA GLU A 435 -8.42 40.41 18.06
C GLU A 435 -8.54 41.82 18.68
N LYS A 436 -9.36 42.00 19.73
CA LYS A 436 -9.53 43.30 20.39
C LYS A 436 -9.46 43.23 21.90
N LEU A 437 -10.45 42.62 22.55
CA LEU A 437 -10.65 42.78 23.99
C LEU A 437 -11.00 41.47 24.72
N GLY A 438 -10.32 41.21 25.84
CA GLY A 438 -10.53 40.02 26.67
C GLY A 438 -10.07 38.73 25.99
N GLY A 439 -8.78 38.43 26.04
CA GLY A 439 -8.19 37.24 25.42
C GLY A 439 -8.76 35.92 25.94
N ALA A 440 -8.99 35.79 27.25
CA ALA A 440 -9.84 34.75 27.81
C ALA A 440 -11.32 35.17 27.83
N ILE A 441 -11.66 36.18 28.64
CA ILE A 441 -13.03 36.57 28.96
C ILE A 441 -13.23 38.04 28.61
N TYR A 442 -14.34 38.33 27.93
CA TYR A 442 -14.86 39.70 27.83
C TYR A 442 -16.21 39.79 28.54
N THR A 443 -16.38 40.79 29.41
CA THR A 443 -17.68 41.22 29.91
C THR A 443 -18.09 42.58 29.36
N TYR A 444 -19.36 42.71 29.00
CA TYR A 444 -19.98 43.93 28.51
C TYR A 444 -20.39 44.93 29.61
N ASP A 445 -20.61 44.46 30.84
CA ASP A 445 -20.69 45.38 31.99
C ASP A 445 -19.26 45.58 32.50
N LEU A 446 -18.73 46.78 32.24
CA LEU A 446 -17.32 47.13 32.39
C LEU A 446 -17.16 48.60 32.79
N ASP A 447 -15.96 48.97 33.21
CA ASP A 447 -15.52 50.36 33.35
C ASP A 447 -14.09 50.51 32.81
N TYR A 448 -13.76 51.70 32.31
CA TYR A 448 -12.43 52.08 31.80
C TYR A 448 -11.80 53.23 32.61
N ASN A 449 -12.49 53.75 33.63
CA ASN A 449 -11.90 54.68 34.59
C ASN A 449 -10.81 53.99 35.42
N ASP A 450 -9.83 54.75 35.90
CA ASP A 450 -8.88 54.32 36.93
C ASP A 450 -8.94 55.30 38.11
N PRO A 451 -9.49 54.93 39.29
CA PRO A 451 -10.09 53.63 39.65
C PRO A 451 -11.42 53.31 38.93
N VAL A 452 -11.75 52.02 38.83
CA VAL A 452 -13.01 51.51 38.23
C VAL A 452 -14.18 51.51 39.24
N ASP A 453 -15.42 51.71 38.75
CA ASP A 453 -16.61 51.31 39.52
C ASP A 453 -16.70 49.77 39.60
N VAL A 454 -16.28 49.23 40.74
CA VAL A 454 -16.28 47.78 41.03
C VAL A 454 -17.63 47.08 40.85
N LYS A 455 -18.75 47.83 40.79
CA LYS A 455 -20.07 47.28 40.47
C LYS A 455 -20.17 46.73 39.05
N LYS A 456 -19.37 47.25 38.12
CA LYS A 456 -19.43 46.90 36.70
C LYS A 456 -19.06 45.46 36.42
N TYR A 457 -18.01 44.97 37.07
CA TYR A 457 -17.52 43.62 36.85
C TYR A 457 -18.25 42.54 37.67
N GLN A 458 -19.38 42.86 38.33
CA GLN A 458 -20.13 41.91 39.18
C GLN A 458 -20.94 40.86 38.40
N ASN A 459 -21.02 40.97 37.08
CA ASN A 459 -21.61 39.94 36.23
C ASN A 459 -20.62 38.81 35.87
N VAL A 460 -19.35 38.92 36.27
CA VAL A 460 -18.39 37.82 36.27
C VAL A 460 -18.04 37.48 37.72
N VAL A 461 -18.07 36.20 38.07
CA VAL A 461 -17.66 35.68 39.38
C VAL A 461 -16.70 34.52 39.16
N LEU A 462 -15.57 34.54 39.83
CA LEU A 462 -14.53 33.51 39.80
C LEU A 462 -14.12 33.07 41.21
N ASP A 463 -13.78 31.80 41.36
CA ASP A 463 -13.10 31.26 42.54
C ASP A 463 -11.56 31.26 42.43
N ASP A 464 -10.94 30.94 43.57
CA ASP A 464 -9.50 30.85 43.81
C ASP A 464 -8.80 29.72 43.05
N GLU A 465 -9.55 28.82 42.37
CA GLU A 465 -9.02 27.64 41.68
C GLU A 465 -9.06 27.80 40.15
N ASN A 466 -9.68 28.87 39.62
CA ASN A 466 -9.61 29.18 38.20
C ASN A 466 -8.18 29.53 37.76
N TYR A 467 -7.70 28.89 36.70
CA TYR A 467 -6.34 29.02 36.20
C TYR A 467 -6.30 29.77 34.87
N PHE A 468 -5.46 30.79 34.77
CA PHE A 468 -5.24 31.57 33.56
C PHE A 468 -3.78 31.46 33.11
N ASP A 469 -3.54 31.20 31.82
CA ASP A 469 -2.20 31.14 31.25
C ASP A 469 -2.17 31.56 29.77
N ASN A 470 -1.17 32.35 29.40
CA ASN A 470 -0.81 32.70 28.01
C ASN A 470 -1.95 33.21 27.10
N ASN A 471 -3.07 33.70 27.66
CA ASN A 471 -4.15 34.30 26.86
C ASN A 471 -3.65 35.59 26.16
N VAL A 472 -4.20 35.91 24.99
CA VAL A 472 -3.70 37.00 24.12
C VAL A 472 -4.83 37.90 23.66
N SER A 473 -4.60 39.21 23.65
CA SER A 473 -5.55 40.19 23.14
C SER A 473 -4.79 41.25 22.34
N ILE A 474 -5.17 41.45 21.07
CA ILE A 474 -4.32 42.16 20.09
C ILE A 474 -4.40 43.69 20.24
N ALA A 475 -5.39 44.26 20.94
CA ALA A 475 -5.45 45.71 21.18
C ALA A 475 -4.45 46.23 22.24
N GLY A 476 -3.47 45.41 22.65
CA GLY A 476 -2.41 45.78 23.60
C GLY A 476 -2.63 45.26 25.01
N LEU A 477 -1.55 45.29 25.81
CA LEU A 477 -1.61 45.07 27.26
C LEU A 477 -1.97 46.39 27.94
N PHE A 478 -2.76 46.31 29.02
CA PHE A 478 -3.10 47.45 29.87
C PHE A 478 -2.81 47.09 31.32
N GLN A 479 -2.34 48.05 32.10
CA GLN A 479 -2.18 47.90 33.55
C GLN A 479 -3.56 47.74 34.21
N PRO A 480 -3.75 46.81 35.17
CA PRO A 480 -4.95 46.78 35.99
C PRO A 480 -5.14 48.08 36.78
N PRO A 481 -6.38 48.52 37.04
CA PRO A 481 -6.66 49.76 37.77
C PRO A 481 -6.15 49.72 39.21
N VAL A 482 -5.88 50.88 39.80
CA VAL A 482 -5.25 50.99 41.13
C VAL A 482 -6.04 50.26 42.22
N ASN A 483 -7.38 50.28 42.13
CA ASN A 483 -8.30 49.64 43.06
C ASN A 483 -8.69 48.20 42.70
N ALA A 484 -7.97 47.53 41.80
CA ALA A 484 -8.29 46.16 41.37
C ALA A 484 -8.52 45.16 42.51
N ASP A 485 -7.87 45.30 43.67
CA ASP A 485 -8.01 44.39 44.82
C ASP A 485 -9.40 44.46 45.49
N GLU A 486 -10.19 45.50 45.19
CA GLU A 486 -11.58 45.64 45.65
C GLU A 486 -12.54 44.68 44.89
N LEU A 487 -12.12 44.15 43.73
CA LEU A 487 -12.87 43.20 42.90
C LEU A 487 -12.80 41.77 43.46
N THR A 488 -13.25 41.60 44.71
CA THR A 488 -13.23 40.32 45.45
C THR A 488 -14.01 39.17 44.79
N ASN A 489 -14.78 39.45 43.75
CA ASN A 489 -15.46 38.49 42.87
C ASN A 489 -14.60 37.97 41.70
N LEU A 490 -13.43 38.56 41.43
CA LEU A 490 -12.53 38.22 40.32
C LEU A 490 -11.28 37.48 40.83
N LYS A 491 -11.48 36.35 41.51
CA LYS A 491 -10.38 35.50 41.99
C LYS A 491 -9.73 34.69 40.87
N PHE A 492 -8.55 34.16 41.17
CA PHE A 492 -7.79 33.24 40.32
C PHE A 492 -6.75 32.47 41.17
N SER A 493 -6.29 31.33 40.66
CA SER A 493 -5.23 30.54 41.28
C SER A 493 -3.91 31.29 41.29
N ASN A 494 -3.19 31.23 42.42
CA ASN A 494 -1.86 31.82 42.59
C ASN A 494 -0.77 31.20 41.68
N THR A 495 -1.10 30.16 40.91
CA THR A 495 -0.25 29.57 39.87
C THR A 495 -0.48 30.16 38.48
N SER A 496 -1.50 31.01 38.30
CA SER A 496 -1.87 31.63 37.03
C SER A 496 -0.86 32.68 36.57
N ILE A 497 -0.65 32.79 35.26
CA ILE A 497 0.25 33.77 34.63
C ILE A 497 -0.59 34.94 34.11
N THR A 498 -1.09 35.77 35.03
CA THR A 498 -2.09 36.84 34.80
C THR A 498 -1.49 38.13 34.23
N GLY A 499 -0.69 37.97 33.17
CA GLY A 499 0.15 38.99 32.56
C GLY A 499 1.44 38.37 32.06
N VAL A 500 1.66 38.39 30.75
CA VAL A 500 2.67 37.56 30.07
C VAL A 500 4.11 37.82 30.53
N THR A 501 4.44 39.05 30.96
CA THR A 501 5.79 39.42 31.44
C THR A 501 5.73 40.40 32.62
N THR A 502 6.68 40.29 33.55
CA THR A 502 6.68 40.95 34.87
C THR A 502 6.99 42.46 34.89
N SER A 503 5.96 43.28 35.10
CA SER A 503 6.09 44.63 35.71
C SER A 503 4.76 45.16 36.25
N ALA A 504 3.64 44.70 35.68
CA ALA A 504 2.29 44.98 36.16
C ALA A 504 1.98 44.38 37.54
N LYS A 505 0.99 44.98 38.22
CA LYS A 505 0.32 44.36 39.37
C LYS A 505 -0.38 43.07 38.89
N PRO A 506 -0.09 41.88 39.44
CA PRO A 506 -0.64 40.63 38.92
C PRO A 506 -2.14 40.53 39.23
N HIS A 507 -2.97 40.71 38.19
CA HIS A 507 -4.42 40.67 38.31
C HIS A 507 -5.06 40.37 36.94
N ILE A 508 -6.11 39.54 36.94
CA ILE A 508 -6.82 39.15 35.70
C ILE A 508 -7.59 40.29 35.03
N LEU A 509 -7.78 41.44 35.70
CA LEU A 509 -8.36 42.64 35.07
C LEU A 509 -7.33 43.38 34.20
N ASN A 510 -6.82 42.67 33.21
CA ASN A 510 -5.90 43.08 32.18
C ASN A 510 -6.43 42.54 30.84
N ASN A 511 -6.13 43.20 29.73
CA ASN A 511 -6.78 42.85 28.45
C ASN A 511 -6.50 41.41 27.93
N TYR A 512 -5.44 40.73 28.40
CA TYR A 512 -5.19 39.32 28.08
C TYR A 512 -6.23 38.39 28.72
N ASP A 513 -6.60 38.60 29.99
CA ASP A 513 -7.49 37.69 30.72
C ASP A 513 -8.93 38.22 30.79
N ILE A 514 -9.17 39.36 31.45
CA ILE A 514 -10.49 40.02 31.54
C ILE A 514 -10.38 41.48 31.12
N ASN A 515 -11.14 41.84 30.08
CA ASN A 515 -11.12 43.14 29.40
C ASN A 515 -11.08 44.37 30.33
N PHE A 516 -9.98 45.11 30.22
CA PHE A 516 -9.80 46.47 30.72
C PHE A 516 -9.03 47.30 29.68
N VAL A 517 -9.31 48.60 29.64
CA VAL A 517 -8.70 49.57 28.72
C VAL A 517 -8.40 50.83 29.51
N ASN A 518 -7.21 51.38 29.31
CA ASN A 518 -6.72 52.64 29.88
C ASN A 518 -6.07 53.46 28.74
N GLU A 519 -5.87 54.77 28.89
CA GLU A 519 -5.41 55.63 27.79
C GLU A 519 -3.95 55.36 27.35
N GLU A 520 -3.15 54.70 28.18
CA GLU A 520 -1.76 54.34 27.92
C GLU A 520 -1.59 52.81 27.70
N PRO A 521 -1.84 52.29 26.48
CA PRO A 521 -1.60 50.89 26.14
C PRO A 521 -0.10 50.57 26.12
N ILE A 522 0.27 49.44 26.73
CA ILE A 522 1.61 48.87 26.62
C ILE A 522 1.68 48.11 25.29
N SER A 523 2.58 48.56 24.41
CA SER A 523 2.87 47.92 23.13
C SER A 523 3.29 46.46 23.32
N ILE A 524 2.86 45.58 22.41
CA ILE A 524 3.24 44.18 22.38
C ILE A 524 4.12 43.96 21.15
N PHE A 525 5.26 43.30 21.34
CA PHE A 525 6.20 42.91 20.29
C PHE A 525 6.36 41.40 20.25
N LYS A 526 6.65 40.85 19.06
CA LYS A 526 6.90 39.42 18.87
C LYS A 526 8.39 39.12 19.00
N LEU A 527 8.71 38.08 19.76
CA LEU A 527 10.02 37.44 19.74
C LEU A 527 9.92 36.09 19.03
N THR A 528 10.47 36.03 17.81
CA THR A 528 10.56 34.80 17.02
C THR A 528 11.91 34.13 17.24
N TYR A 529 11.92 32.83 17.49
CA TYR A 529 13.10 31.99 17.54
C TYR A 529 13.09 31.09 16.29
N ASP A 530 14.11 31.24 15.44
CA ASP A 530 14.26 30.59 14.14
C ASP A 530 15.41 29.58 14.19
N ALA A 531 15.15 28.34 13.77
CA ALA A 531 16.16 27.27 13.79
C ALA A 531 17.31 27.45 12.78
N ASN A 532 17.24 28.43 11.87
CA ASN A 532 18.32 28.86 10.98
C ASN A 532 18.94 27.71 10.15
N GLY A 533 18.08 26.92 9.51
CA GLY A 533 18.46 25.70 8.80
C GLY A 533 18.60 24.45 9.69
N GLY A 534 18.10 24.52 10.92
CA GLY A 534 17.70 23.36 11.74
C GLY A 534 16.19 23.10 11.68
N ASN A 535 15.69 22.31 12.63
CA ASN A 535 14.29 21.95 12.81
C ASN A 535 13.66 22.74 13.96
N GLY A 536 12.40 23.16 13.76
CA GLY A 536 11.57 23.87 14.76
C GLY A 536 11.49 25.39 14.53
N SER A 537 10.51 26.01 15.18
CA SER A 537 10.39 27.46 15.34
C SER A 537 9.46 27.73 16.53
N PHE A 538 9.66 28.85 17.23
CA PHE A 538 8.85 29.27 18.37
C PHE A 538 8.63 30.78 18.32
N VAL A 539 7.45 31.25 18.74
CA VAL A 539 7.13 32.68 18.81
C VAL A 539 6.44 32.98 20.14
N GLU A 540 6.88 34.04 20.83
CA GLU A 540 6.19 34.60 21.99
C GLU A 540 5.87 36.09 21.80
N SER A 541 4.83 36.56 22.49
CA SER A 541 4.39 37.96 22.49
C SER A 541 4.77 38.60 23.82
N VAL A 542 5.36 39.80 23.76
CA VAL A 542 6.06 40.43 24.90
C VAL A 542 5.65 41.88 25.04
N ALA A 543 5.42 42.33 26.28
CA ALA A 543 5.15 43.72 26.59
C ALA A 543 6.42 44.61 26.53
N SER A 544 6.31 45.79 25.90
CA SER A 544 7.41 46.74 25.68
C SER A 544 8.07 47.31 26.93
N ASN A 545 7.46 47.13 28.10
CA ASN A 545 7.94 47.62 29.39
C ASN A 545 8.53 46.52 30.28
N VAL A 546 8.99 45.39 29.70
CA VAL A 546 9.58 44.27 30.44
C VAL A 546 10.81 43.69 29.76
N ASP A 547 11.77 43.26 30.58
CA ASP A 547 12.93 42.48 30.15
C ASP A 547 12.55 41.01 29.86
N VAL A 548 12.72 40.57 28.61
CA VAL A 548 12.60 39.17 28.22
C VAL A 548 13.85 38.42 28.61
N LYS A 549 13.64 37.24 29.21
CA LYS A 549 14.69 36.26 29.43
C LYS A 549 14.79 35.29 28.25
N ILE A 550 15.89 35.38 27.52
CA ILE A 550 16.19 34.56 26.33
C ILE A 550 16.10 33.07 26.68
N LYS A 551 15.28 32.30 25.96
CA LYS A 551 15.13 30.85 26.19
C LYS A 551 16.32 30.04 25.65
N THR A 552 16.56 28.85 26.21
CA THR A 552 17.44 27.83 25.60
C THR A 552 16.79 27.22 24.36
N ASN A 553 17.59 26.70 23.42
CA ASN A 553 17.08 25.96 22.26
C ASN A 553 16.23 24.75 22.68
N THR A 554 16.51 24.14 23.84
CA THR A 554 15.70 23.06 24.43
C THR A 554 14.33 23.54 24.92
N GLU A 555 14.23 24.73 25.51
CA GLU A 555 12.94 25.28 25.97
C GLU A 555 12.02 25.67 24.80
N VAL A 556 12.60 26.04 23.64
CA VAL A 556 11.85 26.29 22.39
C VAL A 556 11.78 25.09 21.43
N SER A 557 12.26 23.90 21.85
CA SER A 557 12.26 22.66 21.05
C SER A 557 12.95 22.77 19.66
N ILE A 558 14.03 23.55 19.57
CA ILE A 558 14.82 23.77 18.34
C ILE A 558 16.10 22.92 18.35
N SER A 559 16.37 22.23 17.24
CA SER A 559 17.47 21.28 17.07
C SER A 559 18.05 21.31 15.65
N ARG A 560 19.23 20.71 15.44
CA ARG A 560 19.84 20.55 14.11
C ARG A 560 20.76 19.33 14.08
N ASP A 561 20.45 18.36 13.22
CA ASP A 561 21.18 17.09 13.16
C ASP A 561 22.65 17.29 12.75
N ASN A 562 23.58 16.70 13.50
CA ASN A 562 25.03 16.87 13.40
C ASN A 562 25.57 18.31 13.66
N TYR A 563 24.85 19.15 14.42
CA TYR A 563 25.36 20.45 14.89
C TYR A 563 25.17 20.63 16.41
N GLU A 564 26.10 21.36 17.02
CA GLU A 564 26.04 21.89 18.38
C GLU A 564 25.46 23.33 18.34
N TYR A 565 24.50 23.63 19.22
CA TYR A 565 23.95 24.97 19.37
C TYR A 565 24.96 25.88 20.10
N ILE A 566 25.16 27.10 19.60
CA ILE A 566 26.06 28.10 20.17
C ILE A 566 25.26 29.15 20.97
N GLU A 567 24.50 29.98 20.26
CA GLU A 567 23.86 31.20 20.75
C GLU A 567 22.66 31.57 19.86
N TRP A 568 21.89 32.58 20.27
CA TRP A 568 20.94 33.27 19.40
C TRP A 568 21.59 34.51 18.81
N ASN A 569 21.24 34.87 17.57
CA ASN A 569 21.74 36.10 16.95
C ASN A 569 20.64 36.83 16.16
N THR A 570 20.60 38.16 16.15
CA THR A 570 19.56 38.92 15.41
C THR A 570 19.70 38.87 13.89
N GLN A 571 20.76 38.25 13.35
CA GLN A 571 20.92 37.99 11.92
C GLN A 571 21.27 36.52 11.67
N ALA A 572 20.67 35.92 10.64
CA ALA A 572 20.86 34.51 10.28
C ALA A 572 22.33 34.15 9.99
N ASP A 573 23.13 35.10 9.52
CA ASP A 573 24.55 34.93 9.19
C ASP A 573 25.52 35.20 10.35
N GLY A 574 24.99 35.40 11.57
CA GLY A 574 25.76 35.61 12.80
C GLY A 574 26.37 37.01 12.96
N LYS A 575 26.08 37.99 12.09
CA LYS A 575 26.65 39.35 12.17
C LYS A 575 25.81 40.35 12.97
N GLY A 576 24.66 39.93 13.49
CA GLY A 576 23.80 40.72 14.37
C GLY A 576 24.25 40.67 15.84
N THR A 577 23.36 41.12 16.72
CA THR A 577 23.57 41.08 18.17
C THR A 577 23.43 39.65 18.66
N ALA A 578 24.46 39.15 19.35
CA ALA A 578 24.48 37.87 20.02
C ALA A 578 23.71 37.90 21.35
N PHE A 579 23.01 36.81 21.67
CA PHE A 579 22.26 36.61 22.91
C PHE A 579 22.45 35.18 23.42
N ASN A 580 22.92 35.05 24.67
CA ASN A 580 23.05 33.76 25.34
C ASN A 580 21.71 33.36 25.97
N PRO A 581 21.41 32.05 26.09
CA PRO A 581 20.29 31.60 26.90
C PRO A 581 20.39 32.12 28.35
N ARG A 582 19.29 32.73 28.83
CA ARG A 582 19.11 33.45 30.09
C ARG A 582 19.61 34.90 30.15
N ASP A 583 20.17 35.45 29.08
CA ASP A 583 20.35 36.91 28.96
C ASP A 583 18.99 37.63 29.02
N THR A 584 19.00 38.89 29.46
CA THR A 584 17.78 39.69 29.65
C THR A 584 17.82 40.99 28.86
N PHE A 585 16.78 41.28 28.06
CA PHE A 585 16.69 42.51 27.28
C PHE A 585 15.23 42.95 27.06
N MET A 586 15.02 44.26 26.94
CA MET A 586 13.71 44.85 26.64
C MET A 586 13.48 44.92 25.12
N LEU A 587 12.32 44.49 24.64
CA LEU A 587 11.94 44.64 23.23
C LEU A 587 11.38 46.04 22.96
N THR A 588 11.81 46.65 21.85
CA THR A 588 11.28 47.91 21.33
C THR A 588 10.63 47.79 19.94
N GLU A 589 10.69 46.60 19.35
CA GLU A 589 10.11 46.22 18.05
C GLU A 589 10.02 44.68 17.94
N ASP A 590 9.33 44.16 16.92
CA ASP A 590 9.30 42.72 16.59
C ASP A 590 10.71 42.24 16.20
N ILE A 591 11.22 41.21 16.89
CA ILE A 591 12.60 40.70 16.72
C ILE A 591 12.60 39.21 16.38
N THR A 592 13.49 38.83 15.45
CA THR A 592 13.79 37.42 15.16
C THR A 592 15.20 37.09 15.61
N LEU A 593 15.32 35.98 16.34
CA LEU A 593 16.54 35.39 16.86
C LEU A 593 16.83 34.09 16.11
N TYR A 594 17.93 34.09 15.36
CA TYR A 594 18.38 32.95 14.57
C TYR A 594 19.39 32.13 15.38
N ALA A 595 19.12 30.83 15.53
CA ALA A 595 20.06 29.92 16.18
C ALA A 595 21.40 29.87 15.42
N GLN A 596 22.51 30.02 16.13
CA GLN A 596 23.84 29.85 15.58
C GLN A 596 24.37 28.46 15.90
N TRP A 597 24.96 27.81 14.90
CA TRP A 597 25.25 26.38 14.91
C TRP A 597 26.70 26.09 14.55
N LYS A 598 27.39 25.34 15.40
CA LYS A 598 28.70 24.77 15.11
C LYS A 598 28.51 23.37 14.56
N LYS A 599 29.07 23.04 13.40
CA LYS A 599 28.98 21.66 12.89
C LYS A 599 29.79 20.74 13.81
N ASN A 600 29.22 19.60 14.21
CA ASN A 600 29.96 18.55 14.88
C ASN A 600 30.94 17.91 13.89
N GLU A 601 32.18 17.70 14.32
CA GLU A 601 33.17 17.00 13.51
C GLU A 601 32.81 15.51 13.42
N GLU A 602 32.75 14.98 12.19
CA GLU A 602 32.35 13.60 11.94
C GLU A 602 33.36 12.63 12.59
N PRO A 603 32.92 11.50 13.18
CA PRO A 603 33.81 10.53 13.80
C PRO A 603 34.74 9.91 12.74
N VAL A 604 36.03 10.24 12.82
CA VAL A 604 37.06 9.77 11.89
C VAL A 604 37.08 8.24 11.84
N LYS A 605 36.74 7.66 10.69
CA LYS A 605 36.75 6.20 10.51
C LYS A 605 38.16 5.65 10.70
N LYS A 606 38.24 4.48 11.35
CA LYS A 606 39.49 3.78 11.64
C LYS A 606 39.45 2.34 11.17
N TYR A 607 40.60 1.88 10.70
CA TYR A 607 40.79 0.57 10.09
C TYR A 607 42.06 -0.12 10.61
N THR A 608 42.22 -1.39 10.26
CA THR A 608 43.38 -2.22 10.59
C THR A 608 44.02 -2.76 9.31
N VAL A 609 45.34 -2.62 9.20
CA VAL A 609 46.16 -3.22 8.13
C VAL A 609 47.00 -4.35 8.70
N MET A 610 47.12 -5.46 8.00
CA MET A 610 47.91 -6.63 8.39
C MET A 610 48.81 -7.10 7.25
N TYR A 611 50.00 -7.57 7.57
CA TYR A 611 50.90 -8.29 6.65
C TYR A 611 51.15 -9.70 7.19
N THR A 612 51.13 -10.70 6.31
CA THR A 612 51.30 -12.13 6.66
C THR A 612 52.07 -12.90 5.60
N ASP A 613 52.77 -13.98 5.98
CA ASP A 613 53.75 -14.66 5.12
C ASP A 613 53.17 -15.55 4.00
N GLY A 614 51.87 -15.87 4.09
CA GLY A 614 51.15 -16.66 3.09
C GLY A 614 51.51 -18.15 3.02
N VAL A 615 52.08 -18.73 4.08
CA VAL A 615 52.47 -20.15 4.10
C VAL A 615 51.66 -20.95 5.13
N GLU A 616 50.88 -21.91 4.64
CA GLU A 616 50.06 -22.75 5.51
C GLU A 616 50.91 -23.79 6.25
N GLY A 617 50.97 -23.68 7.59
CA GLY A 617 51.61 -24.66 8.49
C GLY A 617 53.10 -24.44 8.78
N GLU A 618 53.72 -23.38 8.25
CA GLU A 618 55.13 -23.00 8.46
C GLU A 618 55.22 -21.48 8.61
N GLU A 619 55.68 -20.97 9.76
CA GLU A 619 55.91 -19.54 9.97
C GLU A 619 57.27 -19.14 9.37
N VAL A 620 57.24 -18.43 8.24
CA VAL A 620 58.40 -17.85 7.56
C VAL A 620 58.74 -16.48 8.16
N PHE A 621 57.73 -15.70 8.55
CA PHE A 621 57.90 -14.52 9.42
C PHE A 621 56.60 -14.16 10.13
N SER A 622 56.70 -13.60 11.34
CA SER A 622 55.54 -13.23 12.15
C SER A 622 54.73 -12.07 11.56
N ASP A 623 53.39 -12.19 11.62
CA ASP A 623 52.44 -11.19 11.14
C ASP A 623 52.66 -9.78 11.75
N GLN A 624 52.51 -8.74 10.92
CA GLN A 624 52.61 -7.34 11.35
C GLN A 624 51.24 -6.66 11.27
N VAL A 625 50.67 -6.33 12.43
CA VAL A 625 49.31 -5.78 12.58
C VAL A 625 49.35 -4.31 13.01
N TYR A 626 48.68 -3.45 12.25
CA TYR A 626 48.58 -2.01 12.46
C TYR A 626 47.12 -1.58 12.65
N PRO A 627 46.60 -1.52 13.89
CA PRO A 627 45.23 -1.12 14.18
C PRO A 627 45.07 0.40 14.31
N ASN A 628 43.82 0.88 14.28
CA ASN A 628 43.41 2.28 14.51
C ASN A 628 43.88 3.31 13.46
N LEU A 629 44.24 2.88 12.26
CA LEU A 629 44.68 3.73 11.16
C LEU A 629 43.53 4.56 10.60
N VAL A 630 43.75 5.85 10.35
CA VAL A 630 42.73 6.79 9.86
C VAL A 630 42.42 6.58 8.38
N GLU A 631 41.14 6.69 8.00
CA GLU A 631 40.71 6.67 6.59
C GLU A 631 41.46 7.72 5.75
N ASN A 632 42.02 7.29 4.61
CA ASN A 632 42.92 8.04 3.74
C ASN A 632 44.31 8.41 4.31
N SER A 633 44.68 7.97 5.52
CA SER A 633 46.07 8.06 5.97
C SER A 633 46.98 7.10 5.20
N SER A 634 48.29 7.37 5.18
CA SER A 634 49.27 6.52 4.49
C SER A 634 49.32 5.12 5.09
N THR A 635 49.29 4.09 4.24
CA THR A 635 49.40 2.69 4.68
C THR A 635 50.78 2.43 5.29
N PRO A 636 50.87 1.85 6.51
CA PRO A 636 52.14 1.45 7.09
C PRO A 636 52.88 0.44 6.20
N ILE A 637 54.17 0.68 5.98
CA ILE A 637 55.04 -0.20 5.19
C ILE A 637 55.52 -1.35 6.08
N PHE A 638 55.50 -2.58 5.57
CA PHE A 638 56.08 -3.76 6.23
C PHE A 638 57.53 -3.49 6.69
N GLN A 639 57.85 -3.84 7.93
CA GLN A 639 59.17 -3.62 8.51
C GLN A 639 60.06 -4.86 8.33
N GLY A 640 61.15 -4.70 7.57
CA GLY A 640 62.13 -5.76 7.30
C GLY A 640 62.18 -6.11 5.81
N THR A 641 62.64 -7.32 5.49
CA THR A 641 62.70 -7.85 4.13
C THR A 641 62.17 -9.28 4.15
N PRO A 642 61.06 -9.59 3.43
CA PRO A 642 60.58 -10.96 3.30
C PRO A 642 61.65 -11.85 2.64
N THR A 643 62.04 -12.93 3.31
CA THR A 643 63.02 -13.90 2.82
C THR A 643 62.56 -15.33 3.08
N ARG A 644 62.71 -16.21 2.09
CA ARG A 644 62.40 -17.65 2.20
C ARG A 644 63.44 -18.45 1.42
N GLU A 645 64.03 -19.48 2.03
CA GLU A 645 65.16 -20.20 1.42
C GLU A 645 64.73 -20.91 0.11
N GLY A 646 65.46 -20.67 -0.98
CA GLY A 646 65.18 -21.22 -2.30
C GLY A 646 64.07 -20.52 -3.11
N TYR A 647 63.47 -19.46 -2.57
CA TYR A 647 62.41 -18.68 -3.24
C TYR A 647 62.76 -17.18 -3.31
N THR A 648 62.33 -16.55 -4.40
CA THR A 648 62.29 -15.09 -4.54
C THR A 648 60.90 -14.59 -4.09
N PHE A 649 60.89 -13.48 -3.35
CA PHE A 649 59.67 -12.75 -3.01
C PHE A 649 59.23 -11.89 -4.21
N GLU A 650 58.05 -12.15 -4.76
CA GLU A 650 57.53 -11.42 -5.93
C GLU A 650 56.65 -10.21 -5.54
N GLY A 651 56.19 -10.13 -4.30
CA GLY A 651 55.37 -9.02 -3.80
C GLY A 651 54.30 -9.44 -2.79
N TRP A 652 53.39 -8.51 -2.49
CA TRP A 652 52.21 -8.75 -1.65
C TRP A 652 50.96 -8.90 -2.53
N LEU A 653 50.02 -9.73 -2.10
CA LEU A 653 48.68 -9.85 -2.70
C LEU A 653 47.59 -9.59 -1.63
N PRO A 654 46.62 -8.69 -1.87
CA PRO A 654 46.59 -7.69 -2.95
C PRO A 654 47.81 -6.74 -2.90
N GLU A 655 48.02 -5.96 -3.96
CA GLU A 655 49.07 -4.94 -3.96
C GLU A 655 48.83 -3.91 -2.84
N VAL A 656 49.90 -3.43 -2.20
CA VAL A 656 49.81 -2.53 -1.06
C VAL A 656 49.30 -1.16 -1.50
N SER A 657 48.04 -0.85 -1.16
CA SER A 657 47.47 0.49 -1.37
C SER A 657 48.32 1.54 -0.66
N SER A 658 48.57 2.68 -1.31
CA SER A 658 49.31 3.79 -0.70
C SER A 658 48.56 4.46 0.46
N THR A 659 47.23 4.34 0.51
CA THR A 659 46.38 4.86 1.58
C THR A 659 45.38 3.83 2.12
N VAL A 660 45.00 4.01 3.39
CA VAL A 660 44.09 3.14 4.12
C VAL A 660 42.64 3.52 3.81
N THR A 661 41.99 2.76 2.93
CA THR A 661 40.58 2.94 2.51
C THR A 661 39.63 1.93 3.14
N GLY A 662 40.15 0.98 3.94
CA GLY A 662 39.40 -0.08 4.60
C GLY A 662 40.33 -0.97 5.42
N ASN A 663 39.78 -2.04 6.01
CA ASN A 663 40.61 -3.11 6.58
C ASN A 663 41.27 -3.90 5.44
N ALA A 664 42.57 -4.18 5.56
CA ALA A 664 43.33 -4.90 4.53
C ALA A 664 44.29 -5.93 5.14
N THR A 665 44.43 -7.08 4.48
CA THR A 665 45.44 -8.10 4.78
C THR A 665 46.26 -8.34 3.53
N TYR A 666 47.57 -8.17 3.63
CA TYR A 666 48.54 -8.30 2.55
C TYR A 666 49.34 -9.60 2.73
N VAL A 667 49.25 -10.50 1.77
CA VAL A 667 49.80 -11.86 1.84
C VAL A 667 51.04 -11.99 0.95
N ALA A 668 52.18 -12.39 1.50
CA ALA A 668 53.43 -12.51 0.74
C ALA A 668 53.37 -13.58 -0.34
N GLN A 669 53.92 -13.28 -1.52
CA GLN A 669 53.95 -14.15 -2.70
C GLN A 669 55.36 -14.61 -3.02
N TRP A 670 55.51 -15.91 -3.30
CA TRP A 670 56.81 -16.59 -3.41
C TRP A 670 56.94 -17.37 -4.73
N LYS A 671 58.11 -17.30 -5.34
CA LYS A 671 58.44 -17.99 -6.60
C LYS A 671 59.75 -18.73 -6.47
N LYS A 672 59.80 -19.96 -6.98
CA LYS A 672 60.99 -20.82 -6.88
C LYS A 672 62.02 -20.44 -7.95
N ASN A 673 63.30 -20.57 -7.61
CA ASN A 673 64.42 -20.21 -8.50
C ASN A 673 64.88 -21.40 -9.36
N GLU A 674 65.49 -21.12 -10.53
CA GLU A 674 65.96 -22.13 -11.52
C GLU A 674 67.39 -21.84 -12.04
N GLU A 675 68.04 -22.84 -12.65
CA GLU A 675 69.49 -22.88 -12.99
C GLU A 675 69.79 -22.69 -14.52
N PRO A 676 71.01 -22.24 -14.92
CA PRO A 676 71.31 -21.82 -16.31
C PRO A 676 71.83 -22.91 -17.28
N VAL A 677 71.77 -22.63 -18.60
CA VAL A 677 71.92 -23.60 -19.72
C VAL A 677 73.06 -23.24 -20.72
N LYS A 678 73.68 -24.24 -21.37
CA LYS A 678 74.86 -24.11 -22.28
C LYS A 678 74.52 -23.99 -23.78
N LYS A 679 75.51 -23.58 -24.60
CA LYS A 679 75.41 -23.36 -26.07
C LYS A 679 76.69 -23.74 -26.85
N TYR A 680 76.55 -24.04 -28.16
CA TYR A 680 77.57 -24.56 -29.09
C TYR A 680 77.43 -24.02 -30.54
N THR A 681 78.29 -24.46 -31.47
CA THR A 681 78.39 -24.01 -32.89
C THR A 681 78.59 -25.18 -33.87
N VAL A 682 77.90 -25.18 -35.02
CA VAL A 682 77.99 -26.23 -36.06
C VAL A 682 78.39 -25.64 -37.43
N MET A 683 79.18 -26.39 -38.23
CA MET A 683 79.69 -25.97 -39.55
C MET A 683 79.59 -27.08 -40.61
N TYR A 684 79.48 -26.69 -41.90
CA TYR A 684 79.53 -27.57 -43.07
C TYR A 684 80.53 -27.05 -44.11
N THR A 685 81.33 -27.94 -44.73
CA THR A 685 82.39 -27.59 -45.71
C THR A 685 82.48 -28.56 -46.90
N ASP A 686 83.01 -28.13 -48.05
CA ASP A 686 82.94 -28.89 -49.32
C ASP A 686 83.88 -30.10 -49.48
N GLY A 687 84.90 -30.20 -48.64
CA GLY A 687 85.85 -31.31 -48.59
C GLY A 687 86.85 -31.39 -49.74
N VAL A 688 87.07 -30.32 -50.51
CA VAL A 688 88.00 -30.34 -51.65
C VAL A 688 89.19 -29.40 -51.44
N GLU A 689 90.35 -29.96 -51.12
CA GLU A 689 91.56 -29.16 -50.88
C GLU A 689 92.06 -28.51 -52.18
N GLY A 690 91.99 -27.17 -52.24
CA GLY A 690 92.52 -26.36 -53.34
C GLY A 690 91.51 -25.96 -54.43
N GLU A 691 90.24 -26.37 -54.33
CA GLU A 691 89.16 -26.02 -55.27
C GLU A 691 87.85 -25.83 -54.49
N GLU A 692 87.31 -24.60 -54.42
CA GLU A 692 86.02 -24.35 -53.77
C GLU A 692 84.87 -24.82 -54.67
N VAL A 693 84.17 -25.87 -54.24
CA VAL A 693 82.96 -26.42 -54.89
C VAL A 693 81.71 -25.70 -54.35
N PHE A 694 81.69 -25.34 -53.07
CA PHE A 694 80.69 -24.44 -52.48
C PHE A 694 81.19 -23.84 -51.15
N SER A 695 80.72 -22.64 -50.82
CA SER A 695 81.13 -21.93 -49.61
C SER A 695 80.57 -22.53 -48.32
N ASP A 696 81.40 -22.53 -47.27
CA ASP A 696 81.08 -23.06 -45.93
C ASP A 696 79.85 -22.41 -45.27
N GLN A 697 79.08 -23.20 -44.51
CA GLN A 697 77.92 -22.73 -43.75
C GLN A 697 78.13 -22.90 -42.24
N VAL A 698 77.98 -21.81 -41.45
CA VAL A 698 78.29 -21.77 -40.01
C VAL A 698 77.09 -21.31 -39.17
N TYR A 699 76.79 -22.03 -38.10
CA TYR A 699 75.63 -21.81 -37.22
C TYR A 699 76.05 -21.74 -35.73
N PRO A 700 76.26 -20.54 -35.16
CA PRO A 700 76.67 -20.37 -33.76
C PRO A 700 75.51 -20.23 -32.77
N ASN A 701 75.81 -20.34 -31.47
CA ASN A 701 74.91 -20.10 -30.32
C ASN A 701 73.70 -21.06 -30.18
N LEU A 702 73.82 -22.27 -30.72
CA LEU A 702 72.81 -23.33 -30.65
C LEU A 702 72.76 -23.93 -29.23
N VAL A 703 71.58 -24.19 -28.68
CA VAL A 703 71.43 -24.68 -27.29
C VAL A 703 71.78 -26.18 -27.20
N GLU A 704 72.38 -26.60 -26.08
CA GLU A 704 72.66 -28.02 -25.79
C GLU A 704 71.38 -28.88 -25.93
N ASN A 705 71.46 -29.95 -26.72
CA ASN A 705 70.35 -30.84 -27.15
C ASN A 705 69.31 -30.25 -28.13
N SER A 706 69.47 -29.02 -28.64
CA SER A 706 68.62 -28.52 -29.74
C SER A 706 68.90 -29.24 -31.06
N SER A 707 67.96 -29.21 -32.01
CA SER A 707 68.10 -29.85 -33.32
C SER A 707 69.24 -29.24 -34.15
N THR A 708 70.06 -30.08 -34.77
CA THR A 708 71.17 -29.62 -35.63
C THR A 708 70.64 -28.94 -36.90
N PRO A 709 71.14 -27.74 -37.27
CA PRO A 709 70.82 -27.12 -38.55
C PRO A 709 71.19 -28.00 -39.74
N ILE A 710 70.29 -28.10 -40.70
CA ILE A 710 70.49 -28.85 -41.95
C ILE A 710 71.17 -27.94 -42.97
N PHE A 711 72.19 -28.45 -43.68
CA PHE A 711 72.82 -27.74 -44.80
C PHE A 711 71.79 -27.24 -45.82
N GLN A 712 71.95 -26.00 -46.28
CA GLN A 712 71.04 -25.37 -47.23
C GLN A 712 71.56 -25.50 -48.66
N GLY A 713 70.76 -26.12 -49.53
CA GLY A 713 71.10 -26.41 -50.92
C GLY A 713 71.44 -27.88 -51.17
N THR A 714 71.83 -28.20 -52.42
CA THR A 714 72.19 -29.56 -52.84
C THR A 714 73.66 -29.57 -53.28
N PRO A 715 74.56 -30.28 -52.59
CA PRO A 715 75.95 -30.44 -53.04
C PRO A 715 76.02 -31.11 -54.42
N THR A 716 76.65 -30.45 -55.39
CA THR A 716 76.91 -30.98 -56.74
C THR A 716 78.36 -30.71 -57.14
N ARG A 717 78.96 -31.65 -57.89
CA ARG A 717 80.30 -31.51 -58.48
C ARG A 717 80.32 -32.23 -59.83
N GLU A 718 80.78 -31.57 -60.88
CA GLU A 718 80.66 -32.13 -62.24
C GLU A 718 81.45 -33.44 -62.41
N GLY A 719 80.79 -34.49 -62.89
CA GLY A 719 81.37 -35.84 -63.04
C GLY A 719 81.44 -36.68 -61.77
N TYR A 720 80.97 -36.18 -60.63
CA TYR A 720 80.96 -36.88 -59.34
C TYR A 720 79.58 -36.90 -58.69
N THR A 721 79.21 -38.02 -58.07
CA THR A 721 78.08 -38.15 -57.17
C THR A 721 78.49 -37.76 -55.75
N PHE A 722 77.63 -37.04 -55.05
CA PHE A 722 77.76 -36.73 -53.62
C PHE A 722 77.34 -37.95 -52.79
N GLU A 723 78.25 -38.53 -51.99
CA GLU A 723 77.96 -39.71 -51.16
C GLU A 723 77.53 -39.34 -49.73
N GLY A 724 77.71 -38.08 -49.30
CA GLY A 724 77.24 -37.56 -48.00
C GLY A 724 78.27 -36.72 -47.25
N TRP A 725 77.95 -36.42 -45.99
CA TRP A 725 78.81 -35.66 -45.07
C TRP A 725 79.57 -36.58 -44.12
N LEU A 726 80.83 -36.26 -43.84
CA LEU A 726 81.67 -36.96 -42.86
C LEU A 726 82.25 -35.96 -41.82
N PRO A 727 82.12 -36.21 -40.50
CA PRO A 727 81.29 -37.24 -39.88
C PRO A 727 79.82 -37.10 -40.26
N LYS A 728 79.03 -38.17 -40.08
CA LYS A 728 77.59 -38.13 -40.38
C LYS A 728 76.91 -37.11 -39.46
N VAL A 729 76.06 -36.26 -40.02
CA VAL A 729 75.30 -35.22 -39.30
C VAL A 729 74.51 -35.83 -38.14
N SER A 730 74.79 -35.36 -36.92
CA SER A 730 73.98 -35.66 -35.72
C SER A 730 72.63 -34.95 -35.82
N SER A 731 71.54 -35.55 -35.35
CA SER A 731 70.22 -34.91 -35.29
C SER A 731 70.12 -33.81 -34.25
N THR A 732 70.96 -33.82 -33.21
CA THR A 732 71.00 -32.79 -32.15
C THR A 732 72.42 -32.30 -31.83
N VAL A 733 72.48 -31.07 -31.32
CA VAL A 733 73.71 -30.34 -30.98
C VAL A 733 74.15 -30.68 -29.56
N THR A 734 75.13 -31.58 -29.45
CA THR A 734 75.75 -32.01 -28.18
C THR A 734 77.16 -31.43 -27.96
N GLY A 735 77.62 -30.58 -28.87
CA GLY A 735 78.94 -29.96 -28.84
C GLY A 735 79.20 -29.16 -30.13
N ASN A 736 80.41 -28.63 -30.30
CA ASN A 736 80.82 -28.02 -31.56
C ASN A 736 81.10 -29.11 -32.62
N ALA A 737 80.68 -28.90 -33.86
CA ALA A 737 80.85 -29.88 -34.94
C ALA A 737 81.18 -29.24 -36.30
N THR A 738 81.88 -29.99 -37.15
CA THR A 738 82.15 -29.63 -38.55
C THR A 738 81.92 -30.86 -39.42
N TYR A 739 81.20 -30.71 -40.53
CA TYR A 739 80.76 -31.78 -41.42
C TYR A 739 81.27 -31.54 -42.84
N VAL A 740 81.99 -32.50 -43.42
CA VAL A 740 82.78 -32.33 -44.65
C VAL A 740 82.23 -33.20 -45.78
N ALA A 741 81.92 -32.61 -46.93
CA ALA A 741 81.30 -33.31 -48.07
C ALA A 741 82.23 -34.34 -48.74
N GLN A 742 81.65 -35.44 -49.22
CA GLN A 742 82.36 -36.59 -49.80
C GLN A 742 81.84 -36.92 -51.22
N TRP A 743 82.75 -37.27 -52.13
CA TRP A 743 82.52 -37.33 -53.57
C TRP A 743 83.04 -38.62 -54.22
N LYS A 744 82.32 -39.15 -55.22
CA LYS A 744 82.66 -40.38 -55.95
C LYS A 744 82.42 -40.24 -57.45
N LYS A 745 83.34 -40.76 -58.27
CA LYS A 745 83.29 -40.63 -59.73
C LYS A 745 82.35 -41.67 -60.37
N ASN A 746 81.72 -41.31 -61.49
CA ASN A 746 80.68 -42.13 -62.16
C ASN A 746 81.22 -42.89 -63.40
N GLU A 747 80.56 -43.99 -63.78
CA GLU A 747 80.89 -44.88 -64.91
C GLU A 747 79.63 -45.36 -65.69
N GLU A 748 79.80 -45.89 -66.90
CA GLU A 748 78.74 -46.21 -67.91
C GLU A 748 78.19 -47.67 -67.84
N PRO A 749 77.01 -47.99 -68.43
CA PRO A 749 76.18 -49.15 -68.02
C PRO A 749 76.30 -50.46 -68.85
N VAL A 750 75.74 -51.56 -68.32
CA VAL A 750 75.85 -52.95 -68.83
C VAL A 750 74.48 -53.65 -68.98
N LYS A 751 74.32 -54.58 -69.95
CA LYS A 751 73.06 -55.28 -70.30
C LYS A 751 72.74 -56.52 -69.44
N LYS A 752 71.46 -56.94 -69.46
CA LYS A 752 70.91 -58.08 -68.68
C LYS A 752 69.82 -58.88 -69.43
N TYR A 753 69.60 -60.13 -69.02
CA TYR A 753 68.73 -61.15 -69.62
C TYR A 753 68.01 -62.05 -68.58
N THR A 754 67.15 -62.97 -69.04
CA THR A 754 66.34 -63.89 -68.21
C THR A 754 66.40 -65.34 -68.73
N VAL A 755 66.61 -66.31 -67.85
CA VAL A 755 66.63 -67.76 -68.17
C VAL A 755 65.51 -68.51 -67.43
N MET A 756 64.91 -69.53 -68.07
CA MET A 756 63.78 -70.29 -67.53
C MET A 756 63.93 -71.81 -67.75
N TYR A 757 63.40 -72.62 -66.83
CA TYR A 757 63.23 -74.07 -66.97
C TYR A 757 61.75 -74.44 -66.77
N THR A 758 61.22 -75.37 -67.58
CA THR A 758 59.80 -75.78 -67.57
C THR A 758 59.63 -77.29 -67.84
N ASP A 759 58.54 -77.89 -67.36
CA ASP A 759 58.35 -79.35 -67.37
C ASP A 759 58.01 -79.97 -68.74
N GLY A 760 57.58 -79.14 -69.70
CA GLY A 760 57.26 -79.58 -71.06
C GLY A 760 55.96 -80.35 -71.22
N VAL A 761 55.01 -80.24 -70.29
CA VAL A 761 53.75 -80.99 -70.34
C VAL A 761 52.55 -80.05 -70.51
N GLU A 762 51.96 -80.04 -71.71
CA GLU A 762 50.85 -79.16 -72.04
C GLU A 762 49.56 -79.56 -71.28
N GLY A 763 49.18 -78.75 -70.29
CA GLY A 763 47.93 -78.89 -69.53
C GLY A 763 48.04 -79.63 -68.18
N GLU A 764 49.23 -80.06 -67.76
CA GLU A 764 49.48 -80.78 -66.50
C GLU A 764 50.83 -80.34 -65.91
N GLU A 765 50.83 -79.61 -64.79
CA GLU A 765 52.07 -79.19 -64.12
C GLU A 765 52.68 -80.38 -63.36
N VAL A 766 53.81 -80.88 -63.86
CA VAL A 766 54.64 -81.94 -63.26
C VAL A 766 55.66 -81.36 -62.28
N PHE A 767 56.20 -80.17 -62.58
CA PHE A 767 56.93 -79.35 -61.62
C PHE A 767 56.91 -77.87 -62.02
N SER A 768 56.92 -76.98 -61.03
CA SER A 768 56.83 -75.54 -61.26
C SER A 768 58.05 -74.95 -61.98
N ASP A 769 57.80 -74.05 -62.93
CA ASP A 769 58.81 -73.35 -63.71
C ASP A 769 59.83 -72.59 -62.84
N GLN A 770 61.12 -72.73 -63.15
CA GLN A 770 62.21 -72.03 -62.45
C GLN A 770 62.72 -70.88 -63.31
N VAL A 771 62.38 -69.63 -62.93
CA VAL A 771 62.69 -68.40 -63.67
C VAL A 771 63.78 -67.58 -62.98
N TYR A 772 64.81 -67.20 -63.73
CA TYR A 772 65.98 -66.44 -63.27
C TYR A 772 66.17 -65.15 -64.09
N PRO A 773 65.57 -64.02 -63.67
CA PRO A 773 65.69 -62.73 -64.34
C PRO A 773 66.94 -61.93 -63.93
N ASN A 774 67.24 -60.87 -64.70
CA ASN A 774 68.30 -59.89 -64.43
C ASN A 774 69.75 -60.41 -64.43
N LEU A 775 70.00 -61.55 -65.10
CA LEU A 775 71.32 -62.14 -65.29
C LEU A 775 72.16 -61.28 -66.24
N VAL A 776 73.45 -61.10 -65.98
CA VAL A 776 74.33 -60.18 -66.75
C VAL A 776 74.84 -60.88 -68.02
N GLU A 777 74.99 -60.14 -69.12
CA GLU A 777 75.56 -60.66 -70.38
C GLU A 777 76.94 -61.31 -70.13
N ASN A 778 77.07 -62.60 -70.50
CA ASN A 778 78.20 -63.52 -70.24
C ASN A 778 78.35 -64.09 -68.82
N SER A 779 77.40 -63.90 -67.89
CA SER A 779 77.42 -64.62 -66.61
C SER A 779 77.15 -66.13 -66.79
N SER A 780 77.57 -66.97 -65.84
CA SER A 780 77.22 -68.40 -65.83
C SER A 780 75.71 -68.63 -65.81
N THR A 781 75.22 -69.61 -66.55
CA THR A 781 73.80 -69.99 -66.56
C THR A 781 73.42 -70.72 -65.27
N PRO A 782 72.33 -70.35 -64.58
CA PRO A 782 71.82 -71.11 -63.43
C PRO A 782 71.47 -72.55 -63.81
N ILE A 783 71.83 -73.50 -62.95
CA ILE A 783 71.44 -74.91 -63.08
C ILE A 783 70.11 -75.17 -62.37
N PHE A 784 69.23 -75.95 -62.99
CA PHE A 784 67.96 -76.39 -62.40
C PHE A 784 68.15 -77.02 -61.03
N GLN A 785 67.30 -76.67 -60.07
CA GLN A 785 67.36 -77.18 -58.70
C GLN A 785 66.35 -78.32 -58.50
N GLY A 786 66.84 -79.48 -58.03
CA GLY A 786 66.05 -80.70 -57.86
C GLY A 786 66.37 -81.77 -58.91
N THR A 787 65.63 -82.87 -58.89
CA THR A 787 65.71 -83.96 -59.88
C THR A 787 64.37 -84.09 -60.58
N PRO A 788 64.29 -83.91 -61.91
CA PRO A 788 63.03 -84.09 -62.65
C PRO A 788 62.50 -85.52 -62.54
N THR A 789 61.29 -85.68 -62.00
CA THR A 789 60.57 -86.95 -61.91
C THR A 789 59.13 -86.77 -62.35
N ARG A 790 58.59 -87.69 -63.16
CA ARG A 790 57.18 -87.73 -63.55
C ARG A 790 56.64 -89.13 -63.28
N GLU A 791 55.51 -89.25 -62.61
CA GLU A 791 55.00 -90.57 -62.23
C GLU A 791 54.73 -91.43 -63.47
N GLY A 792 55.26 -92.66 -63.45
CA GLY A 792 55.19 -93.54 -64.61
C GLY A 792 55.96 -93.05 -65.83
N TYR A 793 56.96 -92.17 -65.71
CA TYR A 793 57.90 -91.84 -66.80
C TYR A 793 59.36 -91.65 -66.31
N THR A 794 60.33 -91.94 -67.18
CA THR A 794 61.77 -91.64 -66.99
C THR A 794 62.13 -90.32 -67.68
N PHE A 795 62.99 -89.51 -67.06
CA PHE A 795 63.53 -88.26 -67.62
C PHE A 795 64.70 -88.53 -68.59
N GLU A 796 64.66 -87.93 -69.78
CA GLU A 796 65.68 -88.11 -70.84
C GLU A 796 66.57 -86.86 -71.04
N GLY A 797 66.18 -85.69 -70.51
CA GLY A 797 67.00 -84.46 -70.53
C GLY A 797 66.23 -83.17 -70.78
N TRP A 798 67.00 -82.07 -70.94
CA TRP A 798 66.51 -80.73 -71.26
C TRP A 798 66.70 -80.41 -72.74
N LEU A 799 65.67 -79.82 -73.38
CA LEU A 799 65.70 -79.35 -74.75
C LEU A 799 65.29 -77.86 -74.83
N PRO A 800 66.07 -76.97 -75.49
CA PRO A 800 67.44 -77.19 -75.96
C PRO A 800 68.40 -77.56 -74.81
N LYS A 801 69.58 -78.09 -75.15
CA LYS A 801 70.59 -78.42 -74.13
C LYS A 801 71.09 -77.14 -73.48
N VAL A 802 71.18 -77.15 -72.14
CA VAL A 802 71.59 -75.99 -71.32
C VAL A 802 72.96 -75.44 -71.75
N SER A 803 73.00 -74.14 -72.09
CA SER A 803 74.24 -73.38 -72.32
C SER A 803 74.94 -73.07 -70.99
N SER A 804 76.27 -73.06 -70.97
CA SER A 804 77.06 -72.72 -69.77
C SER A 804 77.03 -71.24 -69.39
N THR A 805 76.73 -70.33 -70.33
CA THR A 805 76.70 -68.88 -70.12
C THR A 805 75.48 -68.20 -70.74
N VAL A 806 75.07 -67.09 -70.13
CA VAL A 806 73.89 -66.29 -70.49
C VAL A 806 74.25 -65.25 -71.55
N THR A 807 73.85 -65.49 -72.80
CA THR A 807 74.08 -64.60 -73.94
C THR A 807 72.78 -64.04 -74.54
N GLY A 808 71.67 -64.15 -73.80
CA GLY A 808 70.32 -63.82 -74.25
C GLY A 808 69.27 -64.45 -73.34
N ASN A 809 67.99 -64.24 -73.64
CA ASN A 809 66.90 -64.93 -72.97
C ASN A 809 66.80 -66.38 -73.46
N ALA A 810 66.55 -67.34 -72.57
CA ALA A 810 66.48 -68.76 -72.92
C ALA A 810 65.48 -69.54 -72.05
N THR A 811 64.78 -70.51 -72.64
CA THR A 811 63.87 -71.44 -71.94
C THR A 811 64.30 -72.88 -72.24
N TYR A 812 64.36 -73.73 -71.22
CA TYR A 812 64.74 -75.14 -71.31
C TYR A 812 63.60 -76.06 -70.85
N VAL A 813 63.27 -77.07 -71.66
CA VAL A 813 62.05 -77.88 -71.52
C VAL A 813 62.40 -79.35 -71.20
N ALA A 814 61.78 -79.95 -70.19
CA ALA A 814 62.03 -81.35 -69.81
C ALA A 814 61.40 -82.38 -70.77
N GLN A 815 61.92 -83.61 -70.81
CA GLN A 815 61.55 -84.68 -71.76
C GLN A 815 61.41 -86.06 -71.05
N TRP A 816 60.41 -86.88 -71.45
CA TRP A 816 59.87 -87.99 -70.63
C TRP A 816 59.49 -89.28 -71.40
N LYS A 817 59.48 -90.47 -70.74
CA LYS A 817 59.23 -91.81 -71.36
C LYS A 817 58.58 -92.89 -70.44
N LYS A 818 57.49 -93.56 -70.84
CA LYS A 818 56.43 -94.17 -69.97
C LYS A 818 56.64 -95.57 -69.30
N ILE A 819 55.88 -95.86 -68.22
CA ILE A 819 55.75 -97.07 -67.33
C ILE A 819 54.22 -97.30 -66.94
N VAL A 820 53.77 -98.37 -66.23
CA VAL A 820 52.37 -98.95 -66.40
C VAL A 820 51.59 -99.49 -65.13
N GLU A 821 50.25 -99.19 -65.03
CA GLU A 821 49.07 -99.85 -64.31
C GLU A 821 48.77 -99.63 -62.75
N PRO A 822 47.58 -99.93 -62.11
CA PRO A 822 46.19 -99.31 -62.09
C PRO A 822 45.47 -99.18 -60.65
N THR A 823 44.23 -98.74 -60.24
CA THR A 823 42.99 -97.97 -60.72
C THR A 823 41.81 -97.70 -59.66
N ILE A 824 41.42 -96.41 -59.37
CA ILE A 824 40.06 -95.73 -59.09
C ILE A 824 39.14 -95.89 -57.75
N PRO A 825 37.79 -95.52 -57.56
CA PRO A 825 37.23 -94.72 -56.37
C PRO A 825 35.81 -95.08 -55.71
N VAL A 826 35.02 -94.07 -55.18
CA VAL A 826 33.51 -93.77 -55.02
C VAL A 826 32.67 -93.56 -53.67
N GLU A 827 32.13 -92.30 -53.47
CA GLU A 827 30.71 -91.78 -53.17
C GLU A 827 30.03 -91.50 -51.72
N PRO A 828 28.76 -90.96 -51.50
CA PRO A 828 28.46 -89.66 -50.76
C PRO A 828 27.26 -89.56 -49.69
N THR A 829 26.76 -88.33 -49.29
CA THR A 829 25.39 -87.86 -48.76
C THR A 829 25.29 -86.92 -47.48
N ASN A 830 24.07 -86.58 -46.93
CA ASN A 830 23.66 -85.46 -45.98
C ASN A 830 22.55 -85.91 -44.92
N PRO A 831 21.60 -85.14 -44.25
CA PRO A 831 21.38 -83.70 -43.79
C PRO A 831 20.70 -83.50 -42.35
N VAL A 832 20.01 -82.35 -42.01
CA VAL A 832 18.86 -82.09 -41.01
C VAL A 832 19.08 -81.23 -39.69
N ASP A 833 17.99 -80.93 -38.93
CA ASP A 833 17.69 -80.02 -37.75
C ASP A 833 16.68 -80.75 -36.76
N PRO A 834 15.70 -80.24 -35.93
CA PRO A 834 15.40 -78.98 -35.14
C PRO A 834 14.93 -79.22 -33.64
N GLU A 835 14.56 -78.20 -32.80
CA GLU A 835 13.64 -78.42 -31.62
C GLU A 835 12.89 -77.20 -30.94
N LYS A 836 11.65 -77.39 -30.41
CA LYS A 836 10.86 -76.42 -29.57
C LYS A 836 9.52 -76.92 -28.90
N PRO A 837 9.27 -76.72 -27.57
CA PRO A 837 7.96 -76.82 -26.86
C PRO A 837 7.55 -75.49 -26.12
N THR A 838 6.70 -75.24 -25.07
CA THR A 838 5.68 -75.87 -24.16
C THR A 838 4.46 -74.88 -23.90
N LEU A 839 3.63 -75.04 -22.83
CA LEU A 839 2.53 -74.15 -22.29
C LEU A 839 2.15 -74.53 -20.82
N PRO A 840 1.45 -73.73 -19.95
CA PRO A 840 -0.01 -73.46 -19.96
C PRO A 840 -0.46 -72.05 -19.42
N ALA A 841 -1.70 -71.89 -18.93
CA ALA A 841 -2.43 -70.59 -18.85
C ALA A 841 -3.23 -70.29 -17.53
N THR A 842 -4.09 -69.25 -17.57
CA THR A 842 -4.99 -68.64 -16.53
C THR A 842 -4.35 -67.57 -15.62
N GLY A 843 -4.97 -66.40 -15.35
CA GLY A 843 -6.13 -65.75 -16.00
C GLY A 843 -6.71 -64.53 -15.23
N VAL A 844 -7.27 -63.55 -15.97
CA VAL A 844 -8.01 -62.33 -15.48
C VAL A 844 -7.12 -61.29 -14.73
N SER A 845 -7.22 -59.96 -14.88
CA SER A 845 -8.26 -59.08 -15.46
C SER A 845 -7.77 -58.02 -16.46
N GLU A 846 -8.76 -57.40 -17.12
CA GLU A 846 -8.79 -56.12 -17.85
C GLU A 846 -8.27 -54.92 -17.01
N SER A 847 -7.94 -53.72 -17.54
CA SER A 847 -7.80 -53.15 -18.91
C SER A 847 -6.85 -51.92 -18.85
N TYR A 848 -5.97 -51.67 -19.83
CA TYR A 848 -6.14 -50.76 -21.00
C TYR A 848 -6.89 -49.44 -20.69
N LEU A 849 -6.24 -48.26 -20.80
CA LEU A 849 -6.08 -47.43 -22.03
C LEU A 849 -7.43 -47.05 -22.66
N GLY A 850 -7.71 -45.83 -23.14
CA GLY A 850 -6.94 -44.62 -23.48
C GLY A 850 -7.82 -43.81 -24.47
N LEU A 851 -7.98 -42.48 -24.37
CA LEU A 851 -7.18 -41.43 -25.03
C LEU A 851 -7.39 -41.37 -26.57
N TRP A 852 -7.40 -40.15 -27.16
CA TRP A 852 -7.62 -39.79 -28.59
C TRP A 852 -9.11 -39.79 -29.07
N ALA A 853 -9.57 -38.98 -30.04
CA ALA A 853 -8.99 -37.78 -30.70
C ALA A 853 -10.04 -36.83 -31.33
N ALA A 854 -9.74 -35.54 -31.27
CA ALA A 854 -9.84 -34.47 -32.28
C ALA A 854 -10.80 -34.48 -33.52
N THR A 855 -11.33 -33.26 -33.76
CA THR A 855 -11.46 -32.50 -35.05
C THR A 855 -12.64 -32.63 -36.04
N LEU A 856 -13.14 -31.42 -36.41
CA LEU A 856 -13.76 -30.95 -37.69
C LEU A 856 -15.23 -31.30 -38.01
N GLY A 857 -15.99 -30.32 -38.55
CA GLY A 857 -17.30 -30.53 -39.21
C GLY A 857 -18.29 -29.35 -39.12
N ASP A 858 -18.33 -28.52 -40.17
CA ASP A 858 -19.07 -27.26 -40.36
C ASP A 858 -20.61 -27.20 -40.12
N CYS A 859 -21.07 -25.96 -39.89
CA CYS A 859 -22.37 -25.34 -40.28
C CYS A 859 -23.70 -26.12 -40.19
N TYR A 860 -24.62 -25.65 -39.33
CA TYR A 860 -25.57 -24.58 -39.74
C TYR A 860 -26.11 -23.79 -38.53
#